data_AF-A0A7R9D0A4-F1
#
_entry.id   AF-A0A7R9D0A4-F1
#
_cell.length_a   1.000
_cell.length_b   1.000
_cell.length_c   1.000
_cell.angle_alpha   90.00
_cell.angle_beta   90.00
_cell.angle_gamma   90.00
#
_symmetry.space_group_name_H-M   'P 1'
#
loop_
_entity.id
_entity.type
_entity.pdbx_description
1 polymer ?
#
loop_
_entity_poly.entity_id
_entity_poly.type
_entity_poly.pdbx_seq_one_letter_code
_entity_poly.pdbx_strand_id
1 'polypeptide(L)'
;MNRRGAQDTCGDLKQFQGKESPQSQCNGIAYNSKEHSWRRPPLSRSKCSTPSSMGASSWQHSTPITHAYHHSNSTEDGVPWRSGSRNTTFSHSSSYDGGKLGSSQQSFLEADLSPIASHTSSCGAQENTNVDILGCGYNGSPLTHSSPYNTPGPQDAKPKSSKSPSCHSSYNSTSSLYRSDGLPKSFSSRSSSSWVCPADVEQAVLEHFGKKYEFKPPAEGWTLPDAGLLFKDDLWTSNIFQKLKRELNEVKSQLNDFSLDEWHRHTRFMNKAGDIIRRLRDEVDPEFPTQAWCKFYENVSSTSLVPKIAIDNSVLNTIHLCEAPGAFITSLNHFLTLRHPNIIWKWLATTLNPYYEGNPLSIMINDDRFILQTLEHWTFGEDNTGDLMNVNNMKHLLRAAADMGPVALVTADGSIDCQDDPGEQESVVAALHYCEAVTALHALAPGGSFLLKMFTMYEQPTICLMYLLCCAFTTVVVNKPATSKEGNSEVYVCCMGYHGSYTLQPWLKVLTKHFSPEPSSKAMFPKKSIPRHFVEQLHACASIFKKYQSDVIQNNIDTYRDRHMNRSYVKQLRRAIADEFFNRYQMRKINPKHEIIGKRTVQHSPYLNKDSKTEDVSFNERLKKKEVEPLIKLYHLEEELAQLEISWPFEEDVNWLCFSNCVTGFKLTLGKPVKTVNSSKFCQGNILNIRNRVKAAAQEFNLLKTPVTESNKPLIPQWVKNKFPKQSWAEFKIINYKEQLWDSMEGSKNEDYEKNAFIDIMELKSSMLVWLCLLTYVATTDGMLYPKESETREVVSLDGIWKFKWDKNHEGFSDIWFSKELQNWTSMPVPSSFNDIPVSSSLRDHVGWVWYQRSFYAPTTWLKHNLRVFIRLGSVHYAANVWLKGELVTSHRGGALPFQGEVTQSVNYGGENIVTVAANNTLSQHTIPQGTVLHTNNTNRYPLDYTKYSIVPDYFNYAGIHRPVVLYTVPQTFIDDIIVHTDINDTTGVVHYTVSYNVGEYGVVDPACHVELLDHQGVMVSNGTGLVGTLYIPEANFWWPRLTHSRPGYLYTLKVTHCLISLVPSTLCNVLSFHTLLS
;
A
#
# COMPACT_ATOMS: atom_id res chain seq x y z
N MET A 1 11.02 -41.62 28.05
CA MET A 1 11.26 -42.90 28.76
C MET A 1 10.32 -43.00 29.96
N ASN A 2 10.28 -44.16 30.62
CA ASN A 2 9.65 -44.52 31.92
C ASN A 2 9.29 -43.37 32.91
N ARG A 3 8.36 -43.48 33.87
CA ARG A 3 7.22 -44.36 34.25
C ARG A 3 7.13 -44.24 35.79
N ARG A 4 5.94 -44.00 36.36
CA ARG A 4 5.57 -44.15 37.80
C ARG A 4 6.27 -43.17 38.78
N GLY A 5 5.69 -42.85 39.95
CA GLY A 5 4.34 -43.20 40.45
C GLY A 5 4.17 -42.88 41.94
N ALA A 6 3.08 -43.40 42.54
CA ALA A 6 2.67 -43.29 43.95
C ALA A 6 2.14 -41.90 44.42
N GLN A 7 1.37 -41.79 45.52
CA GLN A 7 0.13 -42.51 45.93
C GLN A 7 -0.43 -41.87 47.22
N ASP A 8 -1.72 -42.11 47.51
CA ASP A 8 -2.38 -42.04 48.84
C ASP A 8 -2.50 -40.63 49.51
N THR A 9 -3.50 -40.28 50.33
CA THR A 9 -4.67 -41.03 50.86
C THR A 9 -5.88 -40.09 51.10
N CYS A 10 -7.09 -40.65 51.29
CA CYS A 10 -8.31 -39.92 51.67
C CYS A 10 -8.37 -39.55 53.19
N GLY A 11 -9.25 -38.60 53.54
CA GLY A 11 -9.64 -38.29 54.94
C GLY A 11 -10.97 -37.51 55.01
N ASP A 12 -11.94 -38.01 55.77
CA ASP A 12 -13.37 -37.71 55.62
C ASP A 12 -13.94 -36.43 56.27
N LEU A 13 -14.95 -35.88 55.57
CA LEU A 13 -16.21 -35.28 56.03
C LEU A 13 -16.50 -35.13 57.55
N LYS A 14 -16.80 -33.90 57.99
CA LYS A 14 -18.06 -33.41 58.63
C LYS A 14 -17.85 -32.04 59.33
N GLN A 15 -18.86 -31.29 59.80
CA GLN A 15 -20.15 -30.81 59.24
C GLN A 15 -20.77 -29.84 60.28
N PHE A 16 -21.52 -28.81 59.83
CA PHE A 16 -22.44 -27.93 60.60
C PHE A 16 -21.93 -26.89 61.63
N GLN A 17 -22.51 -25.69 61.49
CA GLN A 17 -22.86 -24.66 62.52
C GLN A 17 -21.73 -24.03 63.37
N GLY A 18 -21.77 -22.74 63.73
CA GLY A 18 -22.72 -21.67 63.38
C GLY A 18 -22.70 -20.51 64.40
N LYS A 19 -23.34 -19.38 64.06
CA LYS A 19 -23.62 -18.16 64.86
C LYS A 19 -22.48 -17.16 65.16
N GLU A 20 -22.90 -15.90 65.01
CA GLU A 20 -22.60 -14.68 65.79
C GLU A 20 -21.19 -14.02 65.83
N SER A 21 -21.27 -12.69 65.68
CA SER A 21 -20.28 -11.63 65.93
C SER A 21 -20.50 -11.04 67.37
N PRO A 22 -19.84 -9.96 67.87
CA PRO A 22 -19.00 -8.97 67.18
C PRO A 22 -17.78 -8.40 67.96
N GLN A 23 -17.21 -7.31 67.41
CA GLN A 23 -16.58 -6.16 68.09
C GLN A 23 -15.24 -6.26 68.88
N SER A 24 -14.23 -5.64 68.27
CA SER A 24 -13.53 -4.43 68.78
C SER A 24 -12.28 -4.53 69.67
N GLN A 25 -11.35 -3.58 69.41
CA GLN A 25 -10.29 -3.05 70.29
C GLN A 25 -9.19 -4.02 70.79
N CYS A 26 -8.03 -3.57 71.27
CA CYS A 26 -7.06 -2.54 70.84
C CYS A 26 -5.81 -2.67 71.74
N ASN A 27 -4.65 -2.13 71.32
CA ASN A 27 -3.36 -2.14 72.05
C ASN A 27 -2.69 -3.54 72.17
N GLY A 28 -1.36 -3.68 72.24
CA GLY A 28 -0.26 -2.70 72.07
C GLY A 28 0.89 -2.92 73.07
N ILE A 29 2.13 -2.51 72.72
CA ILE A 29 3.35 -2.52 73.58
C ILE A 29 3.91 -3.97 73.77
N ALA A 30 5.21 -4.33 73.84
CA ALA A 30 6.54 -3.69 73.94
C ALA A 30 7.63 -4.61 73.27
N TYR A 31 8.94 -4.30 73.18
CA TYR A 31 9.72 -3.07 72.87
C TYR A 31 11.24 -3.43 72.89
N ASN A 32 12.04 -3.15 71.83
CA ASN A 32 13.53 -2.99 71.83
C ASN A 32 14.05 -2.72 70.39
N SER A 33 14.60 -1.55 70.03
CA SER A 33 15.99 -1.04 70.25
C SER A 33 17.02 -1.66 69.28
N LYS A 34 17.96 -0.94 68.63
CA LYS A 34 18.62 0.36 68.91
C LYS A 34 19.02 1.11 67.61
N GLU A 35 19.44 2.38 67.73
CA GLU A 35 20.54 3.11 67.01
C GLU A 35 20.63 3.08 65.45
N HIS A 36 21.07 4.11 64.70
CA HIS A 36 21.66 5.45 65.00
C HIS A 36 21.23 6.47 63.90
N SER A 37 21.66 7.74 63.96
CA SER A 37 21.15 8.87 63.16
C SER A 37 22.23 9.73 62.46
N TRP A 38 21.87 10.45 61.37
CA TRP A 38 21.97 11.94 61.24
C TRP A 38 21.83 12.52 59.80
N ARG A 39 21.03 13.61 59.69
CA ARG A 39 21.12 14.84 58.82
C ARG A 39 21.20 14.82 57.27
N ARG A 40 20.34 15.68 56.68
CA ARG A 40 20.53 16.46 55.42
C ARG A 40 21.04 17.91 55.78
N PRO A 41 20.87 18.94 54.91
CA PRO A 41 21.66 19.41 53.75
C PRO A 41 22.47 20.69 54.14
N PRO A 42 22.86 21.64 53.23
CA PRO A 42 21.93 22.73 52.81
C PRO A 42 22.19 23.45 51.44
N LEU A 43 21.14 24.14 50.93
CA LEU A 43 21.00 25.54 50.40
C LEU A 43 22.17 26.26 49.64
N SER A 44 21.99 27.32 48.82
CA SER A 44 20.91 28.33 48.69
C SER A 44 20.96 29.16 47.37
N ARG A 45 19.82 29.74 46.94
CA ARG A 45 19.60 31.14 46.42
C ARG A 45 20.47 31.68 45.23
N SER A 46 20.02 32.58 44.34
CA SER A 46 18.76 33.36 44.20
C SER A 46 18.62 34.13 42.86
N LYS A 47 17.35 34.40 42.47
CA LYS A 47 16.79 35.64 41.87
C LYS A 47 17.19 36.16 40.46
N CYS A 48 16.14 36.62 39.74
CA CYS A 48 16.08 37.74 38.78
C CYS A 48 16.88 37.60 37.45
N SER A 49 16.50 38.26 36.35
CA SER A 49 15.23 38.91 35.92
C SER A 49 15.27 39.14 34.40
N THR A 50 14.21 39.68 33.80
CA THR A 50 14.21 40.17 32.41
C THR A 50 15.26 41.28 32.19
N PRO A 51 15.71 41.49 30.94
CA PRO A 51 15.09 42.57 30.18
C PRO A 51 14.75 42.21 28.70
N SER A 52 13.99 43.10 28.07
CA SER A 52 13.66 43.12 26.64
C SER A 52 14.47 44.20 25.91
N SER A 53 14.10 44.47 24.64
CA SER A 53 14.44 45.61 23.78
C SER A 53 15.61 45.48 22.78
N MET A 54 15.22 45.61 21.50
CA MET A 54 15.80 46.45 20.44
C MET A 54 17.30 46.75 20.41
N GLY A 55 17.96 46.34 19.32
CA GLY A 55 19.24 46.88 18.85
C GLY A 55 19.48 46.45 17.40
N ALA A 56 19.67 47.41 16.49
CA ALA A 56 19.77 47.16 15.06
C ALA A 56 21.22 47.19 14.54
N SER A 57 21.38 46.91 13.25
CA SER A 57 22.45 47.34 12.33
C SER A 57 23.69 46.44 12.10
N SER A 58 23.70 45.90 10.87
CA SER A 58 24.75 46.07 9.84
C SER A 58 26.14 45.39 9.91
N TRP A 59 26.34 44.54 8.88
CA TRP A 59 27.44 44.54 7.90
C TRP A 59 28.78 43.77 8.16
N GLN A 60 28.97 42.78 7.26
CA GLN A 60 30.19 42.35 6.57
C GLN A 60 31.33 41.55 7.25
N HIS A 61 31.71 40.49 6.52
CA HIS A 61 33.01 39.83 6.35
C HIS A 61 34.13 40.00 7.42
N SER A 62 34.56 38.87 8.02
CA SER A 62 35.71 38.10 7.47
C SER A 62 36.01 36.81 8.26
N THR A 63 36.61 35.84 7.57
CA THR A 63 37.38 34.71 8.14
C THR A 63 38.88 34.95 7.83
N PRO A 64 39.88 34.09 8.14
CA PRO A 64 39.90 32.82 8.91
C PRO A 64 41.12 32.67 9.89
N ILE A 65 41.29 31.49 10.55
CA ILE A 65 42.58 30.91 11.06
C ILE A 65 43.22 31.67 12.29
N THR A 66 44.01 31.14 13.25
CA THR A 66 44.75 29.87 13.58
C THR A 66 44.58 29.62 15.12
N HIS A 67 44.31 28.44 15.70
CA HIS A 67 45.09 27.17 15.86
C HIS A 67 46.09 27.10 17.05
N ALA A 68 46.20 25.86 17.61
CA ALA A 68 47.21 25.34 18.55
C ALA A 68 46.98 25.59 20.08
N TYR A 69 47.45 24.76 21.03
CA TYR A 69 48.48 23.69 21.01
C TYR A 69 48.23 22.52 22.03
N HIS A 70 48.69 21.30 21.68
CA HIS A 70 49.29 20.23 22.55
C HIS A 70 48.53 19.60 23.77
N HIS A 71 48.86 18.39 24.29
CA HIS A 71 49.36 17.11 23.71
C HIS A 71 49.26 15.95 24.77
N SER A 72 49.88 14.77 24.51
CA SER A 72 50.01 13.54 25.36
C SER A 72 48.70 12.78 25.70
N ASN A 73 48.55 11.44 25.57
CA ASN A 73 49.36 10.25 25.97
C ASN A 73 49.31 9.97 27.49
N SER A 74 49.18 8.75 28.03
CA SER A 74 49.03 7.34 27.53
C SER A 74 48.50 6.47 28.72
N THR A 75 48.23 5.14 28.73
CA THR A 75 48.82 3.93 28.09
C THR A 75 47.83 2.71 28.04
N GLU A 76 48.19 1.68 27.22
CA GLU A 76 48.04 0.19 27.41
C GLU A 76 46.64 -0.45 27.72
N ASP A 77 46.25 -1.64 27.24
CA ASP A 77 46.84 -2.66 26.34
C ASP A 77 45.68 -3.53 25.75
N GLY A 78 45.74 -4.28 24.64
CA GLY A 78 46.75 -4.54 23.59
C GLY A 78 46.10 -5.30 22.39
N VAL A 79 46.58 -5.23 21.13
CA VAL A 79 47.65 -6.06 20.50
C VAL A 79 47.08 -7.13 19.51
N PRO A 80 47.59 -7.33 18.26
CA PRO A 80 48.40 -6.40 17.41
C PRO A 80 48.31 -6.56 15.84
N TRP A 81 49.01 -5.66 15.10
CA TRP A 81 49.65 -5.82 13.75
C TRP A 81 48.79 -6.12 12.48
N ARG A 82 49.14 -5.71 11.22
CA ARG A 82 50.30 -4.95 10.68
C ARG A 82 49.98 -4.07 9.43
N SER A 83 50.82 -3.04 9.25
CA SER A 83 51.00 -2.03 8.18
C SER A 83 51.04 -2.51 6.70
N GLY A 84 50.91 -1.65 5.66
CA GLY A 84 50.64 -0.19 5.57
C GLY A 84 51.39 0.56 4.43
N SER A 85 51.08 1.86 4.19
CA SER A 85 51.84 2.87 3.36
C SER A 85 51.87 2.70 1.81
N ARG A 86 52.15 3.69 0.92
CA ARG A 86 52.23 5.18 0.91
C ARG A 86 52.35 5.73 -0.55
N ASN A 87 51.92 6.99 -0.83
CA ASN A 87 52.48 7.96 -1.83
C ASN A 87 52.41 7.60 -3.37
N THR A 88 52.61 8.46 -4.41
CA THR A 88 52.87 9.93 -4.59
C THR A 88 52.61 10.43 -6.05
N THR A 89 52.00 11.64 -6.22
CA THR A 89 52.26 12.79 -7.18
C THR A 89 52.58 12.67 -8.70
N PHE A 90 52.38 13.82 -9.41
CA PHE A 90 52.80 14.23 -10.80
C PHE A 90 52.01 13.66 -12.01
N SER A 91 51.91 14.29 -13.20
CA SER A 91 51.90 15.72 -13.67
C SER A 91 51.74 15.81 -15.22
N HIS A 92 51.58 17.03 -15.78
CA HIS A 92 51.64 17.39 -17.24
C HIS A 92 50.47 16.86 -18.11
N SER A 93 49.72 17.66 -18.90
CA SER A 93 50.02 18.53 -20.06
C SER A 93 50.46 17.76 -21.31
N SER A 94 50.04 18.04 -22.55
CA SER A 94 49.60 19.32 -23.16
C SER A 94 48.80 19.08 -24.49
N SER A 95 47.83 19.94 -24.90
CA SER A 95 47.92 21.03 -25.93
C SER A 95 47.65 20.67 -27.41
N TYR A 96 47.18 21.66 -28.20
CA TYR A 96 46.91 21.68 -29.68
C TYR A 96 45.68 20.86 -30.12
N ASP A 97 44.61 21.44 -30.71
CA ASP A 97 44.41 22.16 -31.99
C ASP A 97 44.06 21.22 -33.17
N GLY A 98 43.25 21.62 -34.16
CA GLY A 98 42.45 22.85 -34.28
C GLY A 98 41.83 23.09 -35.68
N GLY A 99 40.53 23.38 -35.76
CA GLY A 99 39.82 23.82 -36.98
C GLY A 99 39.53 22.74 -38.06
N LYS A 100 38.88 23.05 -39.20
CA LYS A 100 37.98 24.18 -39.54
C LYS A 100 37.26 23.97 -40.91
N LEU A 101 35.94 24.25 -40.96
CA LEU A 101 35.12 24.74 -42.12
C LEU A 101 34.99 23.96 -43.46
N GLY A 102 33.88 24.21 -44.19
CA GLY A 102 33.60 23.80 -45.59
C GLY A 102 32.47 22.76 -45.76
N SER A 103 31.24 22.97 -46.29
CA SER A 103 30.45 24.08 -46.91
C SER A 103 30.26 24.12 -48.45
N SER A 104 29.26 23.39 -48.98
CA SER A 104 28.51 23.60 -50.25
C SER A 104 27.36 22.55 -50.33
N GLN A 105 26.09 22.81 -50.71
CA GLN A 105 25.53 23.13 -52.06
C GLN A 105 25.81 22.01 -53.11
N GLN A 106 24.89 21.60 -54.01
CA GLN A 106 23.60 22.19 -54.44
C GLN A 106 22.61 21.15 -55.09
N SER A 107 21.36 21.60 -55.33
CA SER A 107 20.24 21.13 -56.21
C SER A 107 20.54 20.17 -57.39
N PHE A 108 19.61 19.34 -57.91
CA PHE A 108 18.33 19.72 -58.61
C PHE A 108 17.43 18.51 -58.99
N LEU A 109 16.14 18.79 -59.32
CA LEU A 109 15.14 18.17 -60.26
C LEU A 109 15.08 16.63 -60.49
N GLU A 110 14.03 16.01 -61.06
CA GLU A 110 12.54 16.12 -61.09
C GLU A 110 12.06 15.10 -62.18
N ALA A 111 10.76 14.75 -62.19
CA ALA A 111 10.05 14.07 -63.30
C ALA A 111 10.41 12.60 -63.64
N ASP A 112 9.53 11.77 -64.23
CA ASP A 112 8.05 11.67 -64.20
C ASP A 112 7.62 10.31 -64.85
N LEU A 113 6.31 10.03 -64.90
CA LEU A 113 5.59 9.12 -65.80
C LEU A 113 5.52 7.60 -65.49
N SER A 114 4.40 7.06 -66.00
CA SER A 114 3.93 5.66 -66.06
C SER A 114 3.08 5.55 -67.36
N PRO A 115 2.21 4.55 -67.61
CA PRO A 115 2.10 3.15 -67.16
C PRO A 115 2.08 2.18 -68.38
N ILE A 116 1.67 0.91 -68.22
CA ILE A 116 0.76 0.17 -69.17
C ILE A 116 0.40 -1.24 -68.63
N ALA A 117 -0.75 -1.78 -69.07
CA ALA A 117 -1.37 -3.07 -68.70
C ALA A 117 -0.77 -4.29 -69.48
N SER A 118 -1.25 -5.55 -69.49
CA SER A 118 -2.52 -6.25 -69.11
C SER A 118 -2.23 -7.79 -68.97
N HIS A 119 -3.07 -8.84 -69.08
CA HIS A 119 -4.48 -9.09 -69.51
C HIS A 119 -4.95 -10.53 -69.11
N THR A 120 -6.18 -10.74 -68.60
CA THR A 120 -6.99 -12.03 -68.62
C THR A 120 -6.42 -13.33 -68.00
N SER A 121 -7.06 -14.52 -67.80
CA SER A 121 -8.46 -15.09 -67.73
C SER A 121 -8.36 -16.61 -67.41
N SER A 122 -9.34 -17.43 -66.95
CA SER A 122 -10.64 -17.31 -66.24
C SER A 122 -11.25 -18.74 -65.99
N CYS A 123 -12.24 -18.90 -65.10
CA CYS A 123 -13.09 -20.11 -64.87
C CYS A 123 -12.43 -21.33 -64.18
N GLY A 124 -13.14 -22.24 -63.46
CA GLY A 124 -14.54 -22.27 -63.00
C GLY A 124 -14.99 -23.68 -62.49
N ALA A 125 -16.13 -23.78 -61.76
CA ALA A 125 -16.82 -25.01 -61.24
C ALA A 125 -16.10 -25.81 -60.10
N GLN A 126 -16.70 -26.19 -58.95
CA GLN A 126 -17.85 -27.08 -58.61
C GLN A 126 -17.55 -28.60 -58.73
N GLU A 127 -17.98 -29.54 -57.85
CA GLU A 127 -18.55 -29.51 -56.47
C GLU A 127 -18.55 -30.93 -55.82
N ASN A 128 -18.77 -31.02 -54.48
CA ASN A 128 -19.38 -32.13 -53.69
C ASN A 128 -18.80 -33.58 -53.52
N THR A 129 -18.36 -33.85 -52.27
CA THR A 129 -18.74 -34.94 -51.31
C THR A 129 -18.53 -36.46 -51.52
N ASN A 130 -17.82 -37.04 -50.53
CA ASN A 130 -18.12 -38.22 -49.67
C ASN A 130 -18.55 -39.60 -50.23
N VAL A 131 -17.80 -40.66 -49.85
CA VAL A 131 -18.29 -41.96 -49.30
C VAL A 131 -17.26 -42.51 -48.28
N ASP A 132 -17.71 -43.22 -47.23
CA ASP A 132 -16.93 -43.82 -46.12
C ASP A 132 -16.93 -45.38 -46.16
N ILE A 133 -16.34 -46.02 -45.12
CA ILE A 133 -16.73 -47.32 -44.47
C ILE A 133 -15.81 -48.58 -44.65
N LEU A 134 -15.17 -48.97 -43.52
CA LEU A 134 -14.69 -50.31 -43.04
C LEU A 134 -13.65 -51.13 -43.86
N GLY A 135 -12.84 -52.03 -43.26
CA GLY A 135 -12.58 -52.34 -41.83
C GLY A 135 -12.10 -53.79 -41.58
N CYS A 136 -11.36 -54.08 -40.47
CA CYS A 136 -11.14 -55.43 -39.86
C CYS A 136 -10.26 -55.37 -38.57
N GLY A 137 -10.18 -56.44 -37.74
CA GLY A 137 -9.42 -56.47 -36.46
C GLY A 137 -9.28 -57.85 -35.77
N TYR A 138 -9.11 -57.86 -34.42
CA TYR A 138 -8.74 -58.97 -33.46
C TYR A 138 -7.22 -59.27 -33.36
N ASN A 139 -6.58 -59.61 -32.21
CA ASN A 139 -6.94 -59.96 -30.80
C ASN A 139 -6.09 -59.11 -29.78
N GLY A 140 -5.99 -59.28 -28.44
CA GLY A 140 -6.43 -60.29 -27.44
C GLY A 140 -6.05 -59.90 -25.98
N SER A 141 -6.27 -60.77 -24.96
CA SER A 141 -6.26 -60.44 -23.49
C SER A 141 -5.68 -61.59 -22.58
N PRO A 142 -5.87 -61.70 -21.23
CA PRO A 142 -5.16 -60.96 -20.14
C PRO A 142 -4.75 -61.72 -18.81
N LEU A 143 -3.89 -61.09 -17.98
CA LEU A 143 -3.84 -60.99 -16.48
C LEU A 143 -3.59 -62.17 -15.47
N THR A 144 -3.24 -61.76 -14.22
CA THR A 144 -3.15 -62.48 -12.89
C THR A 144 -1.80 -63.17 -12.49
N HIS A 145 -1.37 -63.38 -11.22
CA HIS A 145 -1.90 -63.11 -9.85
C HIS A 145 -0.82 -63.09 -8.70
N SER A 146 -1.06 -62.35 -7.59
CA SER A 146 -0.65 -62.62 -6.16
C SER A 146 0.80 -62.38 -5.62
N SER A 147 1.03 -62.63 -4.31
CA SER A 147 2.12 -62.13 -3.41
C SER A 147 2.46 -63.19 -2.29
N PRO A 148 3.24 -63.03 -1.16
CA PRO A 148 3.47 -61.82 -0.30
C PRO A 148 4.82 -61.68 0.54
N TYR A 149 4.89 -60.61 1.37
CA TYR A 149 5.59 -60.40 2.69
C TYR A 149 7.13 -60.49 2.95
N ASN A 150 7.54 -59.60 3.89
CA ASN A 150 8.70 -59.56 4.82
C ASN A 150 10.04 -58.85 4.47
N THR A 151 10.54 -58.16 5.50
CA THR A 151 11.82 -57.41 5.70
C THR A 151 12.83 -58.27 6.52
N PRO A 152 14.10 -57.87 6.81
CA PRO A 152 14.75 -56.55 6.68
C PRO A 152 16.16 -56.55 6.00
N GLY A 153 16.88 -55.41 6.06
CA GLY A 153 18.31 -55.29 5.68
C GLY A 153 19.28 -55.82 6.76
N PRO A 154 20.62 -55.55 6.69
CA PRO A 154 21.18 -54.22 6.39
C PRO A 154 22.50 -54.16 5.56
N GLN A 155 22.91 -52.90 5.27
CA GLN A 155 24.28 -52.32 5.25
C GLN A 155 25.48 -52.89 4.43
N ASP A 156 26.19 -51.91 3.87
CA ASP A 156 27.65 -51.75 3.74
C ASP A 156 28.52 -52.45 2.66
N ALA A 157 28.86 -51.62 1.66
CA ALA A 157 30.24 -51.19 1.32
C ALA A 157 31.15 -52.02 0.38
N LYS A 158 31.29 -51.49 -0.86
CA LYS A 158 32.54 -51.38 -1.68
C LYS A 158 33.12 -52.71 -2.24
N PRO A 159 34.17 -52.69 -3.12
CA PRO A 159 34.61 -51.67 -4.09
C PRO A 159 34.93 -52.19 -5.53
N LYS A 160 34.95 -51.25 -6.50
CA LYS A 160 35.92 -51.10 -7.63
C LYS A 160 36.38 -52.31 -8.51
N SER A 161 35.92 -52.27 -9.77
CA SER A 161 36.71 -52.24 -11.04
C SER A 161 37.65 -53.38 -11.51
N SER A 162 37.50 -53.77 -12.79
CA SER A 162 38.61 -53.74 -13.79
C SER A 162 38.17 -53.94 -15.28
N LYS A 163 38.48 -52.92 -16.11
CA LYS A 163 39.11 -52.96 -17.46
C LYS A 163 38.71 -54.00 -18.56
N SER A 164 38.09 -53.50 -19.66
CA SER A 164 38.56 -53.44 -21.10
C SER A 164 39.20 -54.67 -21.81
N PRO A 165 39.18 -54.83 -23.17
CA PRO A 165 39.15 -53.76 -24.20
C PRO A 165 38.47 -54.03 -25.60
N SER A 166 38.46 -53.00 -26.47
CA SER A 166 38.49 -53.05 -27.97
C SER A 166 37.23 -53.56 -28.74
N CYS A 167 36.92 -53.17 -30.00
CA CYS A 167 37.46 -52.14 -30.92
C CYS A 167 36.49 -51.77 -32.09
N HIS A 168 36.61 -50.55 -32.67
CA HIS A 168 36.07 -50.08 -33.99
C HIS A 168 34.52 -50.07 -34.19
N SER A 169 33.87 -49.31 -35.11
CA SER A 169 34.05 -48.01 -35.82
C SER A 169 32.72 -47.71 -36.61
N SER A 170 32.42 -46.65 -37.40
CA SER A 170 32.99 -45.33 -37.79
C SER A 170 31.90 -44.49 -38.54
N TYR A 171 32.15 -43.17 -38.78
CA TYR A 171 31.52 -42.27 -39.78
C TYR A 171 30.02 -41.84 -39.64
N ASN A 172 29.56 -40.66 -40.09
CA ASN A 172 30.18 -39.32 -40.26
C ASN A 172 29.12 -38.19 -40.48
N SER A 173 29.53 -36.90 -40.40
CA SER A 173 28.90 -35.60 -40.83
C SER A 173 28.80 -34.56 -39.69
N THR A 174 29.73 -33.58 -39.60
CA THR A 174 29.73 -32.22 -40.20
C THR A 174 28.58 -31.30 -39.73
N SER A 175 28.80 -30.05 -39.32
CA SER A 175 29.97 -29.16 -39.55
C SER A 175 30.31 -28.26 -38.35
N SER A 176 31.52 -27.67 -38.39
CA SER A 176 31.98 -26.63 -37.46
C SER A 176 32.84 -25.62 -38.22
N LEU A 177 32.77 -24.33 -37.86
CA LEU A 177 33.77 -23.31 -38.22
C LEU A 177 33.53 -21.98 -37.49
N TYR A 178 34.36 -21.68 -36.49
CA TYR A 178 34.88 -20.33 -36.24
C TYR A 178 36.23 -20.47 -35.53
N ARG A 179 37.22 -19.66 -35.91
CA ARG A 179 38.60 -19.75 -35.42
C ARG A 179 38.84 -18.86 -34.21
N SER A 180 39.67 -19.33 -33.28
CA SER A 180 40.31 -18.52 -32.25
C SER A 180 41.67 -18.02 -32.76
N ASP A 181 41.91 -16.70 -32.76
CA ASP A 181 43.25 -16.10 -32.83
C ASP A 181 43.22 -14.64 -32.36
N GLY A 182 44.27 -14.20 -31.64
CA GLY A 182 44.62 -12.78 -31.44
C GLY A 182 43.83 -11.95 -30.41
N LEU A 183 44.18 -12.02 -29.12
CA LEU A 183 43.82 -11.00 -28.11
C LEU A 183 45.02 -10.06 -27.81
N PRO A 184 44.83 -8.73 -27.69
CA PRO A 184 45.91 -7.79 -27.38
C PRO A 184 46.49 -7.93 -25.96
N LYS A 185 47.80 -7.71 -25.82
CA LYS A 185 48.51 -7.71 -24.52
C LYS A 185 48.34 -6.38 -23.77
N SER A 186 47.24 -6.19 -23.03
CA SER A 186 47.09 -5.00 -22.17
C SER A 186 46.30 -5.20 -20.86
N PHE A 187 46.16 -6.43 -20.35
CA PHE A 187 45.60 -6.69 -19.00
C PHE A 187 46.44 -7.72 -18.23
N SER A 188 47.51 -7.27 -17.57
CA SER A 188 48.39 -8.13 -16.76
C SER A 188 48.95 -7.43 -15.52
N SER A 189 48.09 -7.01 -14.58
CA SER A 189 48.54 -6.50 -13.26
C SER A 189 47.48 -6.50 -12.14
N ARG A 190 46.88 -7.66 -11.83
CA ARG A 190 46.66 -8.09 -10.43
C ARG A 190 46.23 -9.56 -10.31
N SER A 191 46.92 -10.27 -9.43
CA SER A 191 46.80 -11.69 -9.09
C SER A 191 45.74 -11.94 -7.99
N SER A 192 45.22 -13.15 -7.76
CA SER A 192 45.15 -14.34 -8.63
C SER A 192 44.27 -15.41 -7.97
N SER A 193 43.19 -15.80 -8.63
CA SER A 193 42.73 -17.19 -8.63
C SER A 193 42.01 -17.44 -9.95
N SER A 194 42.42 -18.47 -10.68
CA SER A 194 41.68 -18.94 -11.86
C SER A 194 40.45 -19.67 -11.35
N TRP A 195 39.39 -18.92 -11.06
CA TRP A 195 38.14 -19.48 -10.56
C TRP A 195 37.45 -20.22 -11.71
N VAL A 196 37.74 -21.52 -11.81
CA VAL A 196 37.04 -22.42 -12.73
C VAL A 196 35.58 -22.41 -12.34
N CYS A 197 34.73 -21.91 -13.24
CA CYS A 197 33.30 -21.90 -13.04
C CYS A 197 32.82 -23.36 -12.87
N PRO A 198 32.11 -23.72 -11.78
CA PRO A 198 31.48 -25.02 -11.67
C PRO A 198 30.52 -25.23 -12.85
N ALA A 199 30.52 -26.42 -13.45
CA ALA A 199 29.74 -26.70 -14.67
C ALA A 199 28.23 -26.50 -14.47
N ASP A 200 27.73 -26.67 -13.25
CA ASP A 200 26.38 -26.35 -12.81
C ASP A 200 26.08 -24.83 -12.80
N VAL A 201 27.07 -23.98 -12.54
CA VAL A 201 26.95 -22.52 -12.67
C VAL A 201 26.98 -22.11 -14.15
N GLU A 202 27.85 -22.70 -14.97
CA GLU A 202 27.91 -22.43 -16.41
C GLU A 202 26.61 -22.83 -17.12
N GLN A 203 26.07 -24.01 -16.85
CA GLN A 203 24.75 -24.44 -17.37
C GLN A 203 23.63 -23.49 -16.90
N ALA A 204 23.61 -23.11 -15.63
CA ALA A 204 22.60 -22.18 -15.10
C ALA A 204 22.70 -20.76 -15.71
N VAL A 205 23.90 -20.31 -16.10
CA VAL A 205 24.10 -19.07 -16.88
C VAL A 205 23.46 -19.22 -18.27
N LEU A 206 23.79 -20.29 -19.00
CA LEU A 206 23.26 -20.53 -20.36
C LEU A 206 21.72 -20.60 -20.37
N GLU A 207 21.13 -21.35 -19.44
CA GLU A 207 19.67 -21.44 -19.28
C GLU A 207 19.03 -20.09 -18.94
N HIS A 208 19.66 -19.29 -18.08
CA HIS A 208 19.09 -18.01 -17.65
C HIS A 208 19.00 -16.96 -18.77
N PHE A 209 19.88 -17.01 -19.78
CA PHE A 209 19.76 -16.21 -21.01
C PHE A 209 19.05 -16.92 -22.17
N GLY A 210 18.74 -18.22 -22.04
CA GLY A 210 18.15 -19.05 -23.09
C GLY A 210 16.61 -18.98 -23.20
N LYS A 211 15.96 -18.10 -22.42
CA LYS A 211 14.50 -18.07 -22.20
C LYS A 211 13.74 -17.44 -23.37
N LYS A 212 13.78 -18.08 -24.54
CA LYS A 212 13.16 -17.64 -25.80
C LYS A 212 12.26 -18.71 -26.43
N TYR A 213 11.25 -18.25 -27.16
CA TYR A 213 10.42 -19.06 -28.05
C TYR A 213 10.23 -18.34 -29.40
N GLU A 214 10.41 -19.05 -30.51
CA GLU A 214 10.24 -18.52 -31.87
C GLU A 214 9.06 -19.22 -32.54
N PHE A 215 8.10 -18.45 -33.05
CA PHE A 215 6.98 -18.99 -33.82
C PHE A 215 7.41 -19.38 -35.23
N LYS A 216 7.03 -20.59 -35.66
CA LYS A 216 7.42 -21.18 -36.94
C LYS A 216 6.18 -21.43 -37.78
N PRO A 217 5.74 -20.47 -38.62
CA PRO A 217 4.59 -20.68 -39.49
C PRO A 217 4.81 -21.86 -40.45
N PRO A 218 3.73 -22.47 -40.99
CA PRO A 218 3.86 -23.46 -42.05
C PRO A 218 4.36 -22.78 -43.34
N ALA A 219 4.71 -23.56 -44.37
CA ALA A 219 5.31 -23.04 -45.61
C ALA A 219 4.44 -21.99 -46.36
N GLU A 220 3.11 -22.07 -46.22
CA GLU A 220 2.15 -21.12 -46.81
C GLU A 220 1.86 -19.90 -45.89
N GLY A 221 2.48 -19.83 -44.71
CA GLY A 221 2.20 -18.82 -43.70
C GLY A 221 0.95 -19.10 -42.86
N TRP A 222 0.60 -18.15 -41.99
CA TRP A 222 -0.74 -18.07 -41.38
C TRP A 222 -1.48 -16.89 -42.01
N THR A 223 -2.77 -17.09 -42.30
CA THR A 223 -3.60 -16.13 -43.05
C THR A 223 -4.75 -15.62 -42.18
N LEU A 224 -4.99 -14.30 -42.21
CA LEU A 224 -6.10 -13.72 -41.45
C LEU A 224 -7.45 -14.11 -42.09
N PRO A 225 -8.50 -14.39 -41.28
CA PRO A 225 -9.87 -14.54 -41.79
C PRO A 225 -10.37 -13.23 -42.39
N ASP A 226 -11.44 -13.29 -43.19
CA ASP A 226 -12.05 -12.09 -43.78
C ASP A 226 -12.31 -10.98 -42.73
N ALA A 227 -12.03 -9.73 -43.11
CA ALA A 227 -12.12 -8.58 -42.23
C ALA A 227 -13.55 -8.32 -41.70
N GLY A 228 -14.58 -8.76 -42.42
CA GLY A 228 -15.99 -8.68 -42.00
C GLY A 228 -16.36 -9.64 -40.87
N LEU A 229 -15.52 -10.65 -40.57
CA LEU A 229 -15.73 -11.62 -39.48
C LEU A 229 -15.18 -11.15 -38.12
N LEU A 230 -14.40 -10.07 -38.09
CA LEU A 230 -13.84 -9.51 -36.86
C LEU A 230 -14.96 -8.94 -35.97
N PHE A 231 -14.88 -9.22 -34.67
CA PHE A 231 -15.82 -8.73 -33.65
C PHE A 231 -17.30 -9.10 -33.93
N LYS A 232 -17.53 -10.30 -34.48
CA LYS A 232 -18.88 -10.86 -34.74
C LYS A 232 -19.28 -11.93 -33.72
N ASP A 233 -18.44 -12.96 -33.60
CA ASP A 233 -18.63 -14.08 -32.68
C ASP A 233 -18.53 -13.61 -31.22
N ASP A 234 -19.26 -14.28 -30.32
CA ASP A 234 -19.17 -14.07 -28.89
C ASP A 234 -17.78 -14.41 -28.33
N LEU A 235 -17.45 -13.84 -27.17
CA LEU A 235 -16.22 -14.16 -26.44
C LEU A 235 -16.17 -15.66 -26.13
N TRP A 236 -15.03 -16.28 -26.46
CA TRP A 236 -14.84 -17.72 -26.32
C TRP A 236 -13.63 -18.03 -25.43
N THR A 237 -13.69 -19.13 -24.70
CA THR A 237 -12.59 -19.60 -23.86
C THR A 237 -11.90 -20.82 -24.48
N SER A 238 -10.71 -21.18 -23.98
CA SER A 238 -9.96 -22.35 -24.44
C SER A 238 -9.43 -23.17 -23.26
N ASN A 239 -9.95 -24.39 -23.10
CA ASN A 239 -9.74 -25.22 -21.91
C ASN A 239 -8.26 -25.53 -21.62
N ILE A 240 -7.42 -25.62 -22.66
CA ILE A 240 -5.98 -25.87 -22.52
C ILE A 240 -5.25 -24.66 -21.91
N PHE A 241 -5.53 -23.44 -22.39
CA PHE A 241 -4.95 -22.22 -21.86
C PHE A 241 -5.51 -21.87 -20.47
N GLN A 242 -6.81 -22.06 -20.28
CA GLN A 242 -7.46 -21.90 -18.97
C GLN A 242 -6.96 -22.91 -17.92
N LYS A 243 -6.44 -24.07 -18.34
CA LYS A 243 -5.70 -24.98 -17.45
C LYS A 243 -4.36 -24.38 -17.03
N LEU A 244 -3.57 -23.85 -17.98
CA LEU A 244 -2.30 -23.17 -17.65
C LEU A 244 -2.51 -21.96 -16.73
N LYS A 245 -3.58 -21.17 -16.93
CA LYS A 245 -3.96 -20.06 -16.05
C LYS A 245 -4.22 -20.51 -14.61
N ARG A 246 -5.05 -21.54 -14.42
CA ARG A 246 -5.30 -22.12 -13.08
C ARG A 246 -4.01 -22.65 -12.45
N GLU A 247 -3.26 -23.50 -13.15
CA GLU A 247 -2.01 -24.06 -12.61
C GLU A 247 -0.94 -23.00 -12.27
N LEU A 248 -0.92 -21.85 -12.96
CA LEU A 248 -0.02 -20.76 -12.59
C LEU A 248 -0.55 -19.98 -11.39
N ASN A 249 -1.86 -19.69 -11.35
CA ASN A 249 -2.47 -18.96 -10.25
C ASN A 249 -2.48 -19.78 -8.95
N GLU A 250 -2.55 -21.12 -9.02
CA GLU A 250 -2.31 -22.07 -7.91
C GLU A 250 -0.88 -21.99 -7.34
N VAL A 251 0.12 -21.63 -8.16
CA VAL A 251 1.50 -21.42 -7.70
C VAL A 251 1.69 -19.98 -7.19
N LYS A 252 1.06 -18.97 -7.82
CA LYS A 252 1.07 -17.59 -7.35
C LYS A 252 0.38 -17.44 -5.98
N SER A 253 -0.75 -18.11 -5.75
CA SER A 253 -1.56 -17.95 -4.54
C SER A 253 -0.86 -18.41 -3.26
N GLN A 254 0.15 -19.30 -3.37
CA GLN A 254 1.04 -19.65 -2.26
C GLN A 254 1.78 -18.42 -1.66
N LEU A 255 1.85 -17.29 -2.39
CA LEU A 255 2.48 -16.06 -1.94
C LEU A 255 1.55 -15.11 -1.18
N ASN A 256 0.24 -15.39 -1.12
CA ASN A 256 -0.76 -14.42 -0.66
C ASN A 256 -0.62 -13.99 0.82
N ASP A 257 -0.06 -14.86 1.66
CA ASP A 257 0.17 -14.64 3.10
C ASP A 257 1.60 -14.21 3.46
N PHE A 258 2.49 -14.02 2.47
CA PHE A 258 3.84 -13.53 2.73
C PHE A 258 3.82 -12.01 2.93
N SER A 259 4.51 -11.52 3.97
CA SER A 259 4.83 -10.09 4.10
C SER A 259 5.59 -9.63 2.86
N LEU A 260 5.10 -8.56 2.21
CA LEU A 260 5.70 -8.05 0.98
C LEU A 260 7.16 -7.66 1.19
N ASP A 261 7.48 -7.00 2.32
CA ASP A 261 8.82 -6.47 2.54
C ASP A 261 9.83 -7.60 2.84
N GLU A 262 9.49 -8.60 3.66
CA GLU A 262 10.38 -9.76 3.88
C GLU A 262 10.59 -10.58 2.60
N TRP A 263 9.51 -10.79 1.84
CA TRP A 263 9.55 -11.51 0.57
C TRP A 263 10.35 -10.76 -0.50
N HIS A 264 10.22 -9.44 -0.57
CA HIS A 264 11.03 -8.59 -1.44
C HIS A 264 12.50 -8.54 -1.01
N ARG A 265 12.80 -8.60 0.29
CA ARG A 265 14.16 -8.72 0.83
C ARG A 265 14.83 -10.02 0.40
N HIS A 266 14.12 -11.15 0.49
CA HIS A 266 14.58 -12.47 0.02
C HIS A 266 14.73 -12.53 -1.50
N THR A 267 13.68 -12.22 -2.26
CA THR A 267 13.69 -12.32 -3.73
C THR A 267 14.69 -11.34 -4.37
N ARG A 268 15.01 -10.20 -3.73
CA ARG A 268 16.11 -9.30 -4.16
C ARG A 268 17.50 -9.93 -4.00
N PHE A 269 17.70 -10.79 -3.00
CA PHE A 269 18.92 -11.58 -2.86
C PHE A 269 18.95 -12.74 -3.88
N MET A 270 17.83 -13.45 -4.05
CA MET A 270 17.72 -14.59 -4.95
C MET A 270 17.71 -14.25 -6.44
N ASN A 271 17.40 -13.00 -6.82
CA ASN A 271 17.48 -12.52 -8.20
C ASN A 271 18.89 -12.75 -8.79
N LYS A 272 18.99 -13.69 -9.73
CA LYS A 272 20.24 -14.10 -10.38
C LYS A 272 20.89 -12.97 -11.19
N ALA A 273 20.10 -12.07 -11.76
CA ALA A 273 20.56 -10.90 -12.50
C ALA A 273 20.86 -9.67 -11.61
N GLY A 274 20.70 -9.78 -10.29
CA GLY A 274 20.68 -8.64 -9.36
C GLY A 274 21.98 -7.84 -9.23
N ASP A 275 23.10 -8.32 -9.77
CA ASP A 275 24.37 -7.57 -9.81
C ASP A 275 24.58 -6.77 -11.11
N ILE A 276 23.83 -7.06 -12.18
CA ILE A 276 24.00 -6.42 -13.51
C ILE A 276 23.80 -4.90 -13.43
N ILE A 277 22.69 -4.43 -12.86
CA ILE A 277 22.36 -2.98 -12.83
C ILE A 277 23.37 -2.20 -11.97
N ARG A 278 23.93 -2.84 -10.93
CA ARG A 278 24.98 -2.24 -10.09
C ARG A 278 26.27 -2.09 -10.90
N ARG A 279 26.78 -3.19 -11.47
CA ARG A 279 27.97 -3.17 -12.33
C ARG A 279 27.81 -2.25 -13.55
N LEU A 280 26.61 -2.17 -14.13
CA LEU A 280 26.31 -1.27 -15.24
C LEU A 280 26.53 0.20 -14.85
N ARG A 281 26.20 0.59 -13.61
CA ARG A 281 26.47 1.93 -13.07
C ARG A 281 27.95 2.11 -12.74
N ASP A 282 28.57 1.10 -12.16
CA ASP A 282 29.96 1.14 -11.66
C ASP A 282 31.02 1.11 -12.79
N GLU A 283 30.79 0.34 -13.86
CA GLU A 283 31.80 -0.01 -14.90
C GLU A 283 31.52 0.60 -16.28
N VAL A 284 30.25 0.62 -16.72
CA VAL A 284 29.84 1.14 -18.04
C VAL A 284 29.39 2.59 -17.93
N ASP A 285 28.68 2.90 -16.86
CA ASP A 285 28.06 4.20 -16.58
C ASP A 285 27.30 4.74 -17.82
N PRO A 286 26.15 4.15 -18.23
CA PRO A 286 25.31 4.65 -19.34
C PRO A 286 24.24 5.65 -18.87
N GLU A 287 23.62 6.37 -19.80
CA GLU A 287 22.51 7.29 -19.51
C GLU A 287 21.26 6.51 -19.04
N PHE A 288 20.65 6.96 -17.94
CA PHE A 288 19.44 6.38 -17.32
C PHE A 288 19.44 4.85 -17.01
N PRO A 289 20.39 4.34 -16.20
CA PRO A 289 20.59 2.90 -15.96
C PRO A 289 19.50 2.31 -15.04
N THR A 290 18.39 1.88 -15.63
CA THR A 290 17.23 1.24 -14.99
C THR A 290 17.13 -0.26 -15.33
N GLN A 291 16.15 -0.97 -14.73
CA GLN A 291 15.87 -2.35 -15.13
C GLN A 291 15.23 -2.43 -16.54
N ALA A 292 14.43 -1.43 -16.92
CA ALA A 292 13.85 -1.30 -18.27
C ALA A 292 14.95 -1.13 -19.34
N TRP A 293 15.94 -0.28 -19.07
CA TRP A 293 17.13 -0.09 -19.90
C TRP A 293 17.80 -1.43 -20.24
N CYS A 294 18.09 -2.26 -19.22
CA CYS A 294 18.74 -3.55 -19.44
C CYS A 294 17.90 -4.52 -20.28
N LYS A 295 16.59 -4.60 -20.02
CA LYS A 295 15.68 -5.48 -20.77
C LYS A 295 15.64 -5.10 -22.25
N PHE A 296 15.60 -3.81 -22.57
CA PHE A 296 15.65 -3.36 -23.97
C PHE A 296 17.00 -3.62 -24.61
N TYR A 297 18.10 -3.29 -23.92
CA TYR A 297 19.45 -3.54 -24.43
C TYR A 297 19.67 -5.03 -24.76
N GLU A 298 19.15 -5.91 -23.91
CA GLU A 298 19.16 -7.36 -24.09
C GLU A 298 18.27 -7.81 -25.27
N ASN A 299 17.07 -7.25 -25.45
CA ASN A 299 16.22 -7.53 -26.61
C ASN A 299 16.89 -7.07 -27.92
N VAL A 300 17.26 -5.80 -28.04
CA VAL A 300 17.82 -5.21 -29.27
C VAL A 300 19.21 -5.77 -29.63
N SER A 301 19.99 -6.23 -28.65
CA SER A 301 21.29 -6.88 -28.90
C SER A 301 21.19 -8.38 -29.20
N SER A 302 20.01 -9.00 -29.05
CA SER A 302 19.83 -10.46 -29.22
C SER A 302 18.69 -10.85 -30.19
N THR A 303 18.16 -9.88 -30.93
CA THR A 303 17.16 -10.02 -32.00
C THR A 303 17.41 -8.93 -33.05
N SER A 304 16.93 -9.11 -34.28
CA SER A 304 17.13 -8.14 -35.38
C SER A 304 16.14 -6.97 -35.32
N LEU A 305 15.90 -6.40 -34.12
CA LEU A 305 14.90 -5.36 -33.89
C LEU A 305 15.21 -4.06 -34.65
N VAL A 306 16.47 -3.65 -34.77
CA VAL A 306 16.87 -2.59 -35.71
C VAL A 306 16.93 -3.22 -37.11
N PRO A 307 16.02 -2.87 -38.05
CA PRO A 307 15.97 -3.56 -39.34
C PRO A 307 17.22 -3.29 -40.18
N LYS A 308 17.68 -4.29 -40.95
CA LYS A 308 18.87 -4.14 -41.80
C LYS A 308 18.76 -2.96 -42.76
N ILE A 309 17.57 -2.68 -43.31
CA ILE A 309 17.31 -1.54 -44.20
C ILE A 309 17.59 -0.17 -43.54
N ALA A 310 17.38 -0.04 -42.22
CA ALA A 310 17.71 1.20 -41.50
C ALA A 310 19.22 1.37 -41.30
N ILE A 311 19.94 0.25 -41.12
CA ILE A 311 21.40 0.22 -41.00
C ILE A 311 22.05 0.50 -42.37
N ASP A 312 21.61 -0.21 -43.42
CA ASP A 312 22.12 -0.05 -44.78
C ASP A 312 21.90 1.38 -45.32
N ASN A 313 20.74 1.98 -45.04
CA ASN A 313 20.42 3.37 -45.42
C ASN A 313 21.01 4.41 -44.46
N SER A 314 21.62 4.00 -43.33
CA SER A 314 22.09 4.88 -42.25
C SER A 314 21.04 5.87 -41.71
N VAL A 315 19.76 5.51 -41.73
CA VAL A 315 18.63 6.31 -41.21
C VAL A 315 17.67 5.42 -40.43
N LEU A 316 17.34 5.83 -39.21
CA LEU A 316 16.39 5.15 -38.34
C LEU A 316 15.35 6.16 -37.81
N ASN A 317 14.07 5.89 -38.03
CA ASN A 317 12.97 6.59 -37.35
C ASN A 317 12.27 5.61 -36.40
N THR A 318 12.08 6.00 -35.14
CA THR A 318 11.42 5.16 -34.13
C THR A 318 10.26 5.85 -33.43
N ILE A 319 9.26 5.05 -33.02
CA ILE A 319 8.20 5.50 -32.12
C ILE A 319 8.24 4.66 -30.84
N HIS A 320 8.12 5.31 -29.69
CA HIS A 320 8.11 4.66 -28.40
C HIS A 320 6.78 4.89 -27.68
N LEU A 321 6.05 3.81 -27.40
CA LEU A 321 4.72 3.80 -26.81
C LEU A 321 4.80 3.50 -25.30
N CYS A 322 4.08 4.29 -24.51
CA CYS A 322 4.01 4.19 -23.04
C CYS A 322 5.38 4.27 -22.34
N GLU A 323 6.36 4.93 -22.96
CA GLU A 323 7.80 4.78 -22.66
C GLU A 323 8.30 5.60 -21.45
N ALA A 324 7.43 6.12 -20.57
CA ALA A 324 7.89 6.92 -19.43
C ALA A 324 8.87 6.13 -18.52
N PRO A 325 10.02 6.70 -18.11
CA PRO A 325 10.51 8.06 -18.37
C PRO A 325 11.30 8.27 -19.69
N GLY A 326 11.67 7.21 -20.41
CA GLY A 326 12.57 7.23 -21.57
C GLY A 326 13.66 6.15 -21.55
N ALA A 327 13.40 5.00 -20.91
CA ALA A 327 14.44 4.02 -20.59
C ALA A 327 14.91 3.21 -21.80
N PHE A 328 14.02 2.84 -22.73
CA PHE A 328 14.41 2.17 -23.96
C PHE A 328 15.06 3.16 -24.93
N ILE A 329 14.70 4.44 -24.86
CA ILE A 329 15.24 5.52 -25.72
C ILE A 329 16.74 5.70 -25.44
N THR A 330 17.12 5.92 -24.18
CA THR A 330 18.55 6.00 -23.79
C THR A 330 19.31 4.68 -23.98
N SER A 331 18.63 3.53 -23.88
CA SER A 331 19.21 2.22 -24.18
C SER A 331 19.45 2.00 -25.67
N LEU A 332 18.54 2.46 -26.53
CA LEU A 332 18.67 2.41 -27.99
C LEU A 332 19.81 3.32 -28.43
N ASN A 333 19.88 4.55 -27.88
CA ASN A 333 21.00 5.47 -28.12
C ASN A 333 22.36 4.82 -27.84
N HIS A 334 22.50 4.15 -26.69
CA HIS A 334 23.74 3.47 -26.31
C HIS A 334 24.07 2.31 -27.28
N PHE A 335 23.07 1.54 -27.72
CA PHE A 335 23.24 0.47 -28.69
C PHE A 335 23.69 1.00 -30.06
N LEU A 336 23.00 2.02 -30.59
CA LEU A 336 23.33 2.65 -31.88
C LEU A 336 24.72 3.30 -31.83
N THR A 337 25.05 4.01 -30.75
CA THR A 337 26.39 4.61 -30.55
C THR A 337 27.52 3.58 -30.55
N LEU A 338 27.29 2.37 -30.03
CA LEU A 338 28.30 1.31 -29.98
C LEU A 338 28.37 0.42 -31.24
N ARG A 339 27.26 0.29 -31.99
CA ARG A 339 27.14 -0.66 -33.11
C ARG A 339 27.00 0.00 -34.48
N HIS A 340 26.38 1.17 -34.55
CA HIS A 340 25.99 1.87 -35.78
C HIS A 340 26.20 3.40 -35.67
N PRO A 341 27.41 3.89 -35.33
CA PRO A 341 27.65 5.29 -34.94
C PRO A 341 27.41 6.34 -36.04
N ASN A 342 27.17 5.91 -37.29
CA ASN A 342 26.88 6.79 -38.43
C ASN A 342 25.36 6.93 -38.70
N ILE A 343 24.50 6.25 -37.94
CA ILE A 343 23.06 6.21 -38.20
C ILE A 343 22.40 7.53 -37.76
N ILE A 344 21.67 8.17 -38.68
CA ILE A 344 20.85 9.34 -38.38
C ILE A 344 19.56 8.84 -37.73
N TRP A 345 19.42 9.03 -36.43
CA TRP A 345 18.27 8.56 -35.65
C TRP A 345 17.34 9.72 -35.29
N LYS A 346 16.07 9.62 -35.69
CA LYS A 346 14.96 10.42 -35.16
C LYS A 346 14.08 9.51 -34.29
N TRP A 347 13.49 10.05 -33.23
CA TRP A 347 12.50 9.35 -32.42
C TRP A 347 11.33 10.26 -32.05
N LEU A 348 10.17 9.66 -31.82
CA LEU A 348 9.06 10.27 -31.09
C LEU A 348 8.61 9.32 -29.97
N ALA A 349 8.06 9.87 -28.90
CA ALA A 349 7.53 9.08 -27.79
C ALA A 349 6.13 9.56 -27.37
N THR A 350 5.34 8.64 -26.82
CA THR A 350 4.06 8.93 -26.16
C THR A 350 3.99 8.17 -24.84
N THR A 351 3.32 8.78 -23.87
CA THR A 351 3.02 8.20 -22.55
C THR A 351 1.97 9.08 -21.88
N LEU A 352 1.31 8.60 -20.83
CA LEU A 352 0.42 9.42 -20.00
C LEU A 352 1.16 10.68 -19.53
N ASN A 353 0.61 11.84 -19.85
CA ASN A 353 1.28 13.12 -19.70
C ASN A 353 1.49 13.45 -18.21
N PRO A 354 2.75 13.54 -17.73
CA PRO A 354 3.05 13.85 -16.32
C PRO A 354 2.68 15.28 -15.91
N TYR A 355 2.31 16.14 -16.88
CA TYR A 355 1.83 17.51 -16.68
C TYR A 355 0.30 17.63 -16.80
N TYR A 356 -0.42 16.54 -17.11
CA TYR A 356 -1.89 16.51 -17.10
C TYR A 356 -2.38 15.91 -15.78
N GLU A 357 -2.73 16.78 -14.84
CA GLU A 357 -3.12 16.44 -13.46
C GLU A 357 -4.32 15.50 -13.35
N GLY A 358 -5.11 15.32 -14.42
CA GLY A 358 -6.20 14.34 -14.45
C GLY A 358 -5.74 12.87 -14.47
N ASN A 359 -4.48 12.60 -14.82
CA ASN A 359 -3.91 11.24 -14.84
C ASN A 359 -3.60 10.74 -13.42
N PRO A 360 -4.03 9.53 -13.02
CA PRO A 360 -3.72 8.98 -11.70
C PRO A 360 -2.33 8.32 -11.63
N LEU A 361 -1.63 8.55 -10.51
CA LEU A 361 -0.31 8.00 -10.20
C LEU A 361 -0.28 6.47 -10.04
N SER A 362 -1.45 5.83 -9.94
CA SER A 362 -1.57 4.37 -9.97
C SER A 362 -1.29 3.77 -11.35
N ILE A 363 -1.38 4.54 -12.43
CA ILE A 363 -1.08 4.09 -13.81
C ILE A 363 -0.03 4.95 -14.52
N MET A 364 0.19 6.19 -14.07
CA MET A 364 1.14 7.12 -14.68
C MET A 364 2.47 7.16 -13.92
N ILE A 365 3.58 7.03 -14.66
CA ILE A 365 4.93 7.24 -14.12
C ILE A 365 5.21 8.75 -14.02
N ASN A 366 5.37 9.25 -12.79
CA ASN A 366 5.58 10.68 -12.50
C ASN A 366 7.03 11.17 -12.74
N ASP A 367 8.00 10.26 -12.95
CA ASP A 367 9.40 10.63 -13.22
C ASP A 367 9.55 11.17 -14.65
N ASP A 368 9.83 12.46 -14.75
CA ASP A 368 9.87 13.24 -15.99
C ASP A 368 11.24 13.84 -16.31
N ARG A 369 12.30 13.48 -15.57
CA ARG A 369 13.63 14.11 -15.67
C ARG A 369 14.31 13.95 -17.04
N PHE A 370 13.89 12.96 -17.83
CA PHE A 370 14.25 12.80 -19.23
C PHE A 370 13.22 13.49 -20.16
N ILE A 371 11.93 13.34 -19.88
CA ILE A 371 10.80 13.92 -20.64
C ILE A 371 10.92 15.45 -20.74
N LEU A 372 11.11 16.13 -19.60
CA LEU A 372 11.22 17.59 -19.50
C LEU A 372 12.32 18.18 -20.39
N GLN A 373 13.45 17.46 -20.48
CA GLN A 373 14.65 17.88 -21.22
C GLN A 373 14.59 17.50 -22.71
N THR A 374 13.61 16.70 -23.12
CA THR A 374 13.43 16.21 -24.51
C THR A 374 12.04 16.51 -25.06
N LEU A 375 11.31 17.42 -24.42
CA LEU A 375 9.85 17.60 -24.53
C LEU A 375 9.32 17.75 -25.97
N GLU A 376 10.11 18.31 -26.88
CA GLU A 376 9.80 18.43 -28.31
C GLU A 376 9.61 17.08 -29.04
N HIS A 377 10.19 15.99 -28.51
CA HIS A 377 10.06 14.64 -29.03
C HIS A 377 8.88 13.86 -28.42
N TRP A 378 8.15 14.45 -27.46
CA TRP A 378 7.02 13.79 -26.77
C TRP A 378 5.66 14.30 -27.30
N THR A 379 4.81 13.38 -27.73
CA THR A 379 3.45 13.68 -28.18
C THR A 379 2.43 13.21 -27.14
N PHE A 380 1.72 14.13 -26.49
CA PHE A 380 0.67 13.80 -25.52
C PHE A 380 -0.74 13.70 -26.12
N GLY A 381 -0.83 13.54 -27.44
CA GLY A 381 -2.11 13.43 -28.15
C GLY A 381 -2.81 14.76 -28.44
N GLU A 382 -4.02 14.66 -29.01
CA GLU A 382 -4.86 15.81 -29.40
C GLU A 382 -5.61 16.41 -28.20
N ASP A 383 -5.87 15.60 -27.15
CA ASP A 383 -6.45 16.07 -25.88
C ASP A 383 -5.38 16.34 -24.80
N ASN A 384 -4.09 16.29 -25.16
CA ASN A 384 -2.92 16.50 -24.29
C ASN A 384 -2.85 15.61 -23.03
N THR A 385 -3.65 14.54 -22.91
CA THR A 385 -3.62 13.64 -21.75
C THR A 385 -2.50 12.61 -21.80
N GLY A 386 -1.99 12.30 -22.99
CA GLY A 386 -1.07 11.19 -23.21
C GLY A 386 -1.72 9.80 -23.22
N ASP A 387 -3.05 9.71 -23.08
CA ASP A 387 -3.76 8.42 -23.16
C ASP A 387 -3.69 7.88 -24.60
N LEU A 388 -2.94 6.80 -24.78
CA LEU A 388 -2.78 6.11 -26.06
C LEU A 388 -4.05 5.36 -26.50
N MET A 389 -4.93 4.98 -25.56
CA MET A 389 -6.16 4.23 -25.86
C MET A 389 -7.26 5.15 -26.46
N ASN A 390 -7.06 6.47 -26.42
CA ASN A 390 -7.84 7.43 -27.20
C ASN A 390 -7.39 7.41 -28.68
N VAL A 391 -8.28 6.94 -29.57
CA VAL A 391 -8.01 6.82 -31.02
C VAL A 391 -7.63 8.14 -31.70
N ASN A 392 -8.00 9.30 -31.14
CA ASN A 392 -7.58 10.61 -31.67
C ASN A 392 -6.17 10.99 -31.24
N ASN A 393 -5.71 10.54 -30.06
CA ASN A 393 -4.33 10.67 -29.63
C ASN A 393 -3.40 9.78 -30.47
N MET A 394 -3.81 8.55 -30.79
CA MET A 394 -3.14 7.72 -31.81
C MET A 394 -3.03 8.44 -33.15
N LYS A 395 -4.12 9.01 -33.69
CA LYS A 395 -4.09 9.79 -34.95
C LYS A 395 -3.22 11.05 -34.85
N HIS A 396 -3.06 11.65 -33.68
CA HIS A 396 -2.17 12.78 -33.47
C HIS A 396 -0.70 12.36 -33.53
N LEU A 397 -0.32 11.27 -32.84
CA LEU A 397 1.01 10.66 -32.94
C LEU A 397 1.35 10.28 -34.39
N LEU A 398 0.43 9.62 -35.10
CA LEU A 398 0.64 9.24 -36.50
C LEU A 398 0.80 10.45 -37.44
N ARG A 399 0.11 11.57 -37.17
CA ARG A 399 0.31 12.85 -37.89
C ARG A 399 1.71 13.42 -37.61
N ALA A 400 2.14 13.47 -36.35
CA ALA A 400 3.47 13.97 -35.98
C ALA A 400 4.62 13.10 -36.51
N ALA A 401 4.41 11.78 -36.59
CA ALA A 401 5.40 10.85 -37.12
C ALA A 401 5.64 10.98 -38.64
N ALA A 402 4.70 11.56 -39.39
CA ALA A 402 4.84 11.74 -40.84
C ALA A 402 6.09 12.57 -41.21
N ASP A 403 6.41 13.59 -40.43
CA ASP A 403 7.56 14.49 -40.64
C ASP A 403 8.93 13.82 -40.35
N MET A 404 8.91 12.62 -39.74
CA MET A 404 10.12 11.83 -39.52
C MET A 404 10.60 11.17 -40.81
N GLY A 405 9.66 10.70 -41.64
CA GLY A 405 9.89 9.70 -42.69
C GLY A 405 9.50 8.28 -42.24
N PRO A 406 9.85 7.24 -43.02
CA PRO A 406 9.40 5.87 -42.75
C PRO A 406 9.84 5.36 -41.37
N VAL A 407 8.88 4.95 -40.51
CA VAL A 407 9.14 4.41 -39.17
C VAL A 407 9.56 2.95 -39.28
N ALA A 408 10.75 2.62 -38.75
CA ALA A 408 11.37 1.31 -38.92
C ALA A 408 11.34 0.46 -37.63
N LEU A 409 11.19 1.07 -36.44
CA LEU A 409 11.03 0.35 -35.18
C LEU A 409 9.99 1.06 -34.29
N VAL A 410 9.04 0.28 -33.76
CA VAL A 410 8.14 0.72 -32.69
C VAL A 410 8.45 -0.08 -31.41
N THR A 411 8.46 0.57 -30.25
CA THR A 411 8.52 -0.10 -28.93
C THR A 411 7.28 0.20 -28.11
N ALA A 412 6.95 -0.71 -27.19
CA ALA A 412 5.86 -0.58 -26.24
C ALA A 412 6.26 -1.24 -24.91
N ASP A 413 6.40 -0.45 -23.85
CA ASP A 413 6.56 -0.93 -22.46
C ASP A 413 5.32 -0.63 -21.60
N GLY A 414 4.12 -0.55 -22.19
CA GLY A 414 2.87 -0.34 -21.46
C GLY A 414 2.64 -1.35 -20.33
N SER A 415 1.97 -0.90 -19.27
CA SER A 415 1.39 -1.74 -18.23
C SER A 415 0.45 -0.94 -17.35
N ILE A 416 -0.65 -1.56 -16.93
CA ILE A 416 -1.58 -1.04 -15.93
C ILE A 416 -1.28 -1.76 -14.60
N ASP A 417 -1.44 -1.09 -13.47
CA ASP A 417 -1.22 -1.72 -12.17
C ASP A 417 -2.33 -2.73 -11.86
N CYS A 418 -1.92 -3.88 -11.32
CA CYS A 418 -2.76 -5.02 -11.00
C CYS A 418 -2.37 -5.64 -9.64
N GLN A 419 -1.77 -4.87 -8.72
CA GLN A 419 -1.46 -5.34 -7.35
C GLN A 419 -2.72 -5.80 -6.59
N ASP A 420 -3.91 -5.40 -7.04
CA ASP A 420 -5.22 -5.79 -6.54
C ASP A 420 -5.76 -7.13 -7.10
N ASP A 421 -5.36 -7.53 -8.30
CA ASP A 421 -5.59 -8.87 -8.85
C ASP A 421 -4.41 -9.33 -9.73
N PRO A 422 -3.37 -9.93 -9.13
CA PRO A 422 -2.24 -10.50 -9.87
C PRO A 422 -2.57 -11.78 -10.66
N GLY A 423 -3.80 -12.31 -10.53
CA GLY A 423 -4.32 -13.45 -11.28
C GLY A 423 -4.92 -13.04 -12.63
N GLU A 424 -5.52 -11.84 -12.69
CA GLU A 424 -6.19 -11.27 -13.87
C GLU A 424 -5.37 -10.18 -14.62
N GLN A 425 -4.08 -10.03 -14.31
CA GLN A 425 -3.14 -9.11 -14.97
C GLN A 425 -3.26 -9.07 -16.51
N GLU A 426 -3.43 -10.23 -17.15
CA GLU A 426 -3.58 -10.33 -18.61
C GLU A 426 -4.89 -9.68 -19.10
N SER A 427 -5.99 -9.96 -18.42
CA SER A 427 -7.33 -9.43 -18.70
C SER A 427 -7.36 -7.90 -18.56
N VAL A 428 -6.68 -7.36 -17.55
CA VAL A 428 -6.60 -5.91 -17.27
C VAL A 428 -5.81 -5.16 -18.35
N VAL A 429 -4.66 -5.69 -18.81
CA VAL A 429 -3.78 -4.98 -19.76
C VAL A 429 -4.13 -5.27 -21.23
N ALA A 430 -5.03 -6.21 -21.52
CA ALA A 430 -5.39 -6.63 -22.88
C ALA A 430 -5.81 -5.47 -23.82
N ALA A 431 -6.57 -4.49 -23.32
CA ALA A 431 -6.98 -3.32 -24.12
C ALA A 431 -5.79 -2.39 -24.48
N LEU A 432 -4.82 -2.24 -23.57
CA LEU A 432 -3.61 -1.45 -23.81
C LEU A 432 -2.72 -2.13 -24.85
N HIS A 433 -2.39 -3.42 -24.68
CA HIS A 433 -1.58 -4.18 -25.65
C HIS A 433 -2.21 -4.15 -27.06
N TYR A 434 -3.55 -4.20 -27.14
CA TYR A 434 -4.29 -4.07 -28.39
C TYR A 434 -4.10 -2.69 -29.02
N CYS A 435 -4.25 -1.61 -28.25
CA CYS A 435 -4.06 -0.25 -28.74
C CYS A 435 -2.60 0.01 -29.15
N GLU A 436 -1.62 -0.48 -28.39
CA GLU A 436 -0.19 -0.41 -28.73
C GLU A 436 0.12 -1.13 -30.05
N ALA A 437 -0.38 -2.35 -30.22
CA ALA A 437 -0.18 -3.12 -31.45
C ALA A 437 -0.89 -2.50 -32.66
N VAL A 438 -2.13 -2.05 -32.54
CA VAL A 438 -2.84 -1.37 -33.65
C VAL A 438 -2.15 -0.05 -34.01
N THR A 439 -1.61 0.67 -33.03
CA THR A 439 -0.77 1.86 -33.28
C THR A 439 0.49 1.49 -34.07
N ALA A 440 1.20 0.43 -33.67
CA ALA A 440 2.41 -0.03 -34.36
C ALA A 440 2.13 -0.47 -35.81
N LEU A 441 1.02 -1.19 -36.05
CA LEU A 441 0.59 -1.64 -37.38
C LEU A 441 0.17 -0.48 -38.31
N HIS A 442 -0.27 0.66 -37.76
CA HIS A 442 -0.49 1.88 -38.55
C HIS A 442 0.80 2.67 -38.81
N ALA A 443 1.72 2.70 -37.84
CA ALA A 443 2.94 3.49 -37.91
C ALA A 443 4.04 2.88 -38.79
N LEU A 444 4.19 1.55 -38.76
CA LEU A 444 5.37 0.89 -39.33
C LEU A 444 5.40 0.88 -40.86
N ALA A 445 6.58 1.21 -41.39
CA ALA A 445 6.93 0.95 -42.78
C ALA A 445 7.13 -0.56 -43.05
N PRO A 446 6.95 -1.02 -44.30
CA PRO A 446 7.26 -2.40 -44.68
C PRO A 446 8.71 -2.77 -44.34
N GLY A 447 8.93 -3.98 -43.83
CA GLY A 447 10.22 -4.46 -43.33
C GLY A 447 10.58 -3.97 -41.92
N GLY A 448 9.77 -3.12 -41.29
CA GLY A 448 9.98 -2.62 -39.93
C GLY A 448 9.78 -3.69 -38.83
N SER A 449 10.06 -3.29 -37.58
CA SER A 449 10.01 -4.15 -36.40
C SER A 449 9.14 -3.55 -35.28
N PHE A 450 8.58 -4.41 -34.43
CA PHE A 450 7.81 -4.03 -33.25
C PHE A 450 8.32 -4.80 -32.02
N LEU A 451 8.45 -4.11 -30.88
CA LEU A 451 8.71 -4.71 -29.58
C LEU A 451 7.53 -4.41 -28.65
N LEU A 452 6.84 -5.45 -28.18
CA LEU A 452 5.72 -5.33 -27.24
C LEU A 452 6.00 -6.07 -25.94
N LYS A 453 5.98 -5.37 -24.81
CA LYS A 453 5.88 -5.98 -23.48
C LYS A 453 4.54 -6.68 -23.34
N MET A 454 4.56 -7.89 -22.78
CA MET A 454 3.36 -8.70 -22.51
C MET A 454 3.52 -9.48 -21.20
N PHE A 455 2.45 -10.15 -20.76
CA PHE A 455 2.44 -10.99 -19.56
C PHE A 455 2.15 -12.45 -19.92
N THR A 456 1.12 -13.07 -19.33
CA THR A 456 0.65 -14.39 -19.77
C THR A 456 -0.07 -14.31 -21.13
N MET A 457 -0.37 -15.49 -21.71
CA MET A 457 -0.98 -15.64 -23.03
C MET A 457 -2.07 -16.72 -22.98
N TYR A 458 -3.01 -16.59 -22.03
CA TYR A 458 -4.05 -17.58 -21.77
C TYR A 458 -5.46 -17.15 -22.22
N GLU A 459 -5.69 -15.84 -22.38
CA GLU A 459 -7.00 -15.27 -22.67
C GLU A 459 -7.22 -15.00 -24.15
N GLN A 460 -8.49 -15.04 -24.57
CA GLN A 460 -8.87 -14.89 -25.98
C GLN A 460 -8.38 -13.60 -26.65
N PRO A 461 -8.42 -12.41 -26.00
CA PRO A 461 -7.87 -11.19 -26.60
C PRO A 461 -6.38 -11.34 -26.94
N THR A 462 -5.60 -11.92 -26.04
CA THR A 462 -4.16 -12.16 -26.18
C THR A 462 -3.85 -13.23 -27.23
N ILE A 463 -4.62 -14.33 -27.24
CA ILE A 463 -4.50 -15.40 -28.26
C ILE A 463 -4.76 -14.81 -29.67
N CYS A 464 -5.78 -13.95 -29.80
CA CYS A 464 -6.06 -13.25 -31.06
C CYS A 464 -4.97 -12.23 -31.41
N LEU A 465 -4.47 -11.47 -30.44
CA LEU A 465 -3.41 -10.48 -30.66
C LEU A 465 -2.11 -11.15 -31.14
N MET A 466 -1.70 -12.25 -30.50
CA MET A 466 -0.55 -13.05 -30.94
C MET A 466 -0.77 -13.64 -32.34
N TYR A 467 -2.01 -14.03 -32.68
CA TYR A 467 -2.34 -14.50 -34.04
C TYR A 467 -2.19 -13.38 -35.07
N LEU A 468 -2.71 -12.18 -34.77
CA LEU A 468 -2.57 -11.01 -35.62
C LEU A 468 -1.10 -10.66 -35.86
N LEU A 469 -0.27 -10.64 -34.82
CA LEU A 469 1.16 -10.35 -34.92
C LEU A 469 1.90 -11.41 -35.75
N CYS A 470 1.61 -12.70 -35.56
CA CYS A 470 2.21 -13.78 -36.35
C CYS A 470 1.75 -13.86 -37.82
N CYS A 471 0.66 -13.17 -38.20
CA CYS A 471 0.29 -12.96 -39.61
C CYS A 471 0.86 -11.66 -40.18
N ALA A 472 1.11 -10.66 -39.34
CA ALA A 472 1.55 -9.32 -39.73
C ALA A 472 3.08 -9.18 -39.93
N PHE A 473 3.88 -10.07 -39.36
CA PHE A 473 5.34 -10.02 -39.39
C PHE A 473 5.96 -11.36 -39.82
N THR A 474 7.11 -11.30 -40.50
CA THR A 474 7.82 -12.49 -41.00
C THR A 474 8.42 -13.34 -39.88
N THR A 475 8.78 -12.75 -38.73
CA THR A 475 9.37 -13.48 -37.59
C THR A 475 8.84 -12.91 -36.28
N VAL A 476 8.40 -13.79 -35.38
CA VAL A 476 7.91 -13.43 -34.04
C VAL A 476 8.60 -14.28 -32.98
N VAL A 477 9.29 -13.62 -32.04
CA VAL A 477 10.05 -14.24 -30.95
C VAL A 477 9.57 -13.68 -29.61
N VAL A 478 9.15 -14.56 -28.71
CA VAL A 478 8.88 -14.23 -27.30
C VAL A 478 10.17 -14.43 -26.51
N ASN A 479 10.61 -13.42 -25.78
CA ASN A 479 11.81 -13.42 -24.96
C ASN A 479 11.45 -13.06 -23.51
N LYS A 480 12.02 -13.76 -22.52
CA LYS A 480 12.08 -13.25 -21.14
C LYS A 480 13.53 -12.87 -20.82
N PRO A 481 13.91 -11.59 -20.97
CA PRO A 481 15.26 -11.12 -20.64
C PRO A 481 15.78 -11.66 -19.31
N ALA A 482 17.05 -12.06 -19.25
CA ALA A 482 17.79 -12.38 -18.04
C ALA A 482 17.61 -11.28 -16.98
N THR A 483 17.58 -10.03 -17.42
CA THR A 483 17.39 -8.86 -16.54
C THR A 483 15.94 -8.56 -16.16
N SER A 484 14.94 -9.29 -16.66
CA SER A 484 13.56 -9.25 -16.14
C SER A 484 13.40 -10.10 -14.87
N LYS A 485 12.43 -9.76 -14.01
CA LYS A 485 12.22 -10.47 -12.73
C LYS A 485 11.75 -11.90 -13.02
N GLU A 486 12.55 -12.89 -12.67
CA GLU A 486 12.29 -14.30 -13.04
C GLU A 486 10.91 -14.82 -12.60
N GLY A 487 10.43 -14.43 -11.41
CA GLY A 487 9.14 -14.85 -10.85
C GLY A 487 7.91 -14.04 -11.29
N ASN A 488 8.04 -13.02 -12.16
CA ASN A 488 6.89 -12.31 -12.74
C ASN A 488 6.50 -12.91 -14.10
N SER A 489 5.28 -12.61 -14.56
CA SER A 489 4.77 -13.12 -15.85
C SER A 489 5.25 -12.34 -17.07
N GLU A 490 6.06 -11.31 -16.87
CA GLU A 490 6.49 -10.35 -17.90
C GLU A 490 7.43 -10.98 -18.94
N VAL A 491 7.12 -10.79 -20.21
CA VAL A 491 7.89 -11.20 -21.39
C VAL A 491 7.85 -10.09 -22.44
N TYR A 492 8.66 -10.21 -23.48
CA TYR A 492 8.68 -9.30 -24.62
C TYR A 492 8.49 -10.06 -25.92
N VAL A 493 7.52 -9.63 -26.72
CA VAL A 493 7.27 -10.14 -28.06
C VAL A 493 7.99 -9.22 -29.05
N CYS A 494 9.05 -9.76 -29.65
CA CYS A 494 9.81 -9.13 -30.72
C CYS A 494 9.22 -9.60 -32.05
N CYS A 495 8.68 -8.69 -32.85
CA CYS A 495 8.17 -8.94 -34.19
C CYS A 495 9.06 -8.23 -35.21
N MET A 496 9.53 -8.92 -36.25
CA MET A 496 10.47 -8.39 -37.24
C MET A 496 10.02 -8.70 -38.66
N GLY A 497 10.27 -7.79 -39.60
CA GLY A 497 9.85 -7.93 -41.00
C GLY A 497 8.35 -7.69 -41.16
N TYR A 498 7.89 -6.49 -40.85
CA TYR A 498 6.48 -6.11 -41.02
C TYR A 498 6.04 -6.21 -42.48
N HIS A 499 4.94 -6.91 -42.76
CA HIS A 499 4.43 -7.08 -44.13
C HIS A 499 3.83 -5.80 -44.74
N GLY A 500 3.70 -4.71 -43.96
CA GLY A 500 3.30 -3.39 -44.42
C GLY A 500 1.79 -3.15 -44.35
N SER A 501 1.40 -1.94 -43.94
CA SER A 501 0.01 -1.58 -43.64
C SER A 501 -0.94 -1.64 -44.85
N TYR A 502 -0.40 -1.68 -46.07
CA TYR A 502 -1.17 -1.93 -47.29
C TYR A 502 -1.77 -3.34 -47.33
N THR A 503 -1.05 -4.36 -46.84
CA THR A 503 -1.56 -5.75 -46.77
C THR A 503 -2.71 -5.88 -45.78
N LEU A 504 -2.67 -5.10 -44.69
CA LEU A 504 -3.65 -5.17 -43.60
C LEU A 504 -4.81 -4.18 -43.71
N GLN A 505 -4.92 -3.39 -44.79
CA GLN A 505 -5.93 -2.30 -44.91
C GLN A 505 -7.38 -2.69 -44.56
N PRO A 506 -7.94 -3.83 -45.01
CA PRO A 506 -9.29 -4.24 -44.63
C PRO A 506 -9.43 -4.43 -43.12
N TRP A 507 -8.46 -5.09 -42.49
CA TRP A 507 -8.44 -5.38 -41.05
C TRP A 507 -8.19 -4.12 -40.23
N LEU A 508 -7.21 -3.29 -40.59
CA LEU A 508 -6.90 -2.03 -39.91
C LEU A 508 -8.12 -1.11 -39.83
N LYS A 509 -8.97 -1.06 -40.87
CA LYS A 509 -10.23 -0.30 -40.90
C LYS A 509 -11.29 -0.83 -39.93
N VAL A 510 -11.22 -2.10 -39.52
CA VAL A 510 -12.11 -2.70 -38.52
C VAL A 510 -11.48 -2.58 -37.12
N LEU A 511 -10.20 -2.93 -36.98
CA LEU A 511 -9.45 -2.81 -35.72
C LEU A 511 -9.51 -1.40 -35.14
N THR A 512 -9.39 -0.36 -35.98
CA THR A 512 -9.49 1.06 -35.56
C THR A 512 -10.87 1.46 -35.05
N LYS A 513 -11.95 0.73 -35.40
CA LYS A 513 -13.30 0.97 -34.86
C LYS A 513 -13.49 0.42 -33.45
N HIS A 514 -12.68 -0.57 -33.07
CA HIS A 514 -12.66 -1.18 -31.74
C HIS A 514 -11.46 -0.71 -30.91
N PHE A 515 -10.84 0.41 -31.30
CA PHE A 515 -9.74 1.06 -30.57
C PHE A 515 -10.34 1.88 -29.43
N SER A 516 -10.27 1.33 -28.21
CA SER A 516 -10.95 1.83 -27.01
C SER A 516 -10.19 1.36 -25.75
N PRO A 517 -10.23 2.10 -24.63
CA PRO A 517 -9.82 1.58 -23.32
C PRO A 517 -10.75 0.46 -22.81
N GLU A 518 -12.00 0.40 -23.29
CA GLU A 518 -12.95 -0.66 -22.93
C GLU A 518 -12.72 -1.92 -23.79
N PRO A 519 -12.53 -3.12 -23.19
CA PRO A 519 -12.43 -4.37 -23.93
C PRO A 519 -13.69 -4.66 -24.76
N SER A 520 -13.49 -5.14 -26.00
CA SER A 520 -14.59 -5.55 -26.88
C SER A 520 -15.42 -6.68 -26.27
N SER A 521 -16.75 -6.53 -26.26
CA SER A 521 -17.72 -7.57 -25.88
C SER A 521 -17.86 -8.71 -26.90
N LYS A 522 -17.13 -8.65 -28.01
CA LYS A 522 -17.07 -9.66 -29.08
C LYS A 522 -15.63 -10.07 -29.37
N ALA A 523 -15.44 -11.33 -29.78
CA ALA A 523 -14.12 -11.87 -30.05
C ALA A 523 -13.48 -11.24 -31.30
N MET A 524 -12.19 -10.87 -31.21
CA MET A 524 -11.45 -10.30 -32.34
C MET A 524 -11.45 -11.23 -33.55
N PHE A 525 -11.25 -12.53 -33.33
CA PHE A 525 -11.39 -13.56 -34.37
C PHE A 525 -12.34 -14.69 -33.90
N PRO A 526 -13.20 -15.22 -34.79
CA PRO A 526 -13.91 -16.48 -34.57
C PRO A 526 -12.98 -17.62 -34.16
N LYS A 527 -13.33 -18.39 -33.13
CA LYS A 527 -12.49 -19.50 -32.64
C LYS A 527 -12.11 -20.50 -33.73
N LYS A 528 -13.03 -20.76 -34.66
CA LYS A 528 -12.88 -21.62 -35.86
C LYS A 528 -11.88 -21.10 -36.90
N SER A 529 -11.50 -19.83 -36.83
CA SER A 529 -10.59 -19.19 -37.80
C SER A 529 -9.12 -19.15 -37.37
N ILE A 530 -8.81 -19.54 -36.13
CA ILE A 530 -7.43 -19.61 -35.64
C ILE A 530 -6.88 -21.02 -35.91
N PRO A 531 -5.82 -21.18 -36.74
CA PRO A 531 -5.29 -22.49 -37.13
C PRO A 531 -4.79 -23.30 -35.93
N ARG A 532 -5.11 -24.60 -35.93
CA ARG A 532 -4.67 -25.55 -34.90
C ARG A 532 -3.15 -25.53 -34.69
N HIS A 533 -2.37 -25.44 -35.76
CA HIS A 533 -0.90 -25.37 -35.71
C HIS A 533 -0.39 -24.13 -34.95
N PHE A 534 -1.06 -22.98 -35.07
CA PHE A 534 -0.75 -21.79 -34.28
C PHE A 534 -1.10 -22.00 -32.80
N VAL A 535 -2.28 -22.56 -32.52
CA VAL A 535 -2.74 -22.85 -31.15
C VAL A 535 -1.79 -23.80 -30.42
N GLU A 536 -1.28 -24.82 -31.10
CA GLU A 536 -0.32 -25.78 -30.54
C GLU A 536 1.04 -25.11 -30.22
N GLN A 537 1.54 -24.21 -31.07
CA GLN A 537 2.75 -23.43 -30.79
C GLN A 537 2.57 -22.39 -29.68
N LEU A 538 1.46 -21.65 -29.67
CA LEU A 538 1.16 -20.69 -28.61
C LEU A 538 1.01 -21.41 -27.26
N HIS A 539 0.41 -22.60 -27.23
CA HIS A 539 0.34 -23.43 -26.04
C HIS A 539 1.73 -23.90 -25.57
N ALA A 540 2.62 -24.31 -26.49
CA ALA A 540 4.00 -24.67 -26.16
C ALA A 540 4.78 -23.47 -25.58
N CYS A 541 4.70 -22.31 -26.22
CA CYS A 541 5.26 -21.05 -25.74
C CYS A 541 4.76 -20.70 -24.32
N ALA A 542 3.45 -20.65 -24.14
CA ALA A 542 2.82 -20.32 -22.87
C ALA A 542 3.15 -21.33 -21.76
N SER A 543 3.31 -22.62 -22.10
CA SER A 543 3.74 -23.68 -21.17
C SER A 543 5.19 -23.50 -20.71
N ILE A 544 6.10 -23.10 -21.61
CA ILE A 544 7.52 -22.87 -21.30
C ILE A 544 7.68 -21.69 -20.34
N PHE A 545 7.04 -20.55 -20.62
CA PHE A 545 7.12 -19.39 -19.72
C PHE A 545 6.37 -19.62 -18.40
N LYS A 546 5.25 -20.37 -18.41
CA LYS A 546 4.59 -20.85 -17.18
C LYS A 546 5.55 -21.66 -16.32
N LYS A 547 6.27 -22.62 -16.90
CA LYS A 547 7.25 -23.44 -16.18
C LYS A 547 8.35 -22.58 -15.57
N TYR A 548 9.01 -21.72 -16.35
CA TYR A 548 10.06 -20.84 -15.83
C TYR A 548 9.59 -19.99 -14.63
N GLN A 549 8.35 -19.48 -14.67
CA GLN A 549 7.79 -18.71 -13.56
C GLN A 549 7.47 -19.60 -12.35
N SER A 550 6.82 -20.75 -12.55
CA SER A 550 6.46 -21.68 -11.46
C SER A 550 7.69 -22.24 -10.74
N ASP A 551 8.70 -22.73 -11.48
CA ASP A 551 9.93 -23.28 -10.93
C ASP A 551 10.66 -22.25 -10.06
N VAL A 552 10.67 -20.98 -10.50
CA VAL A 552 11.29 -19.87 -9.76
C VAL A 552 10.49 -19.48 -8.52
N ILE A 553 9.15 -19.42 -8.59
CA ILE A 553 8.32 -19.13 -7.42
C ILE A 553 8.54 -20.23 -6.36
N GLN A 554 8.44 -21.50 -6.75
CA GLN A 554 8.61 -22.63 -5.83
C GLN A 554 10.00 -22.63 -5.19
N ASN A 555 11.07 -22.48 -5.98
CA ASN A 555 12.43 -22.39 -5.45
C ASN A 555 12.63 -21.20 -4.49
N ASN A 556 11.97 -20.05 -4.72
CA ASN A 556 12.01 -18.94 -3.75
C ASN A 556 11.25 -19.27 -2.46
N ILE A 557 10.09 -19.95 -2.53
CA ILE A 557 9.32 -20.40 -1.36
C ILE A 557 10.14 -21.38 -0.53
N ASP A 558 10.78 -22.36 -1.18
CA ASP A 558 11.53 -23.42 -0.50
C ASP A 558 12.81 -22.85 0.14
N THR A 559 13.53 -21.98 -0.56
CA THR A 559 14.72 -21.28 -0.02
C THR A 559 14.40 -20.19 1.00
N TYR A 560 13.16 -19.71 1.11
CA TYR A 560 12.71 -18.86 2.21
C TYR A 560 12.50 -19.67 3.49
N ARG A 561 12.01 -20.91 3.34
CA ARG A 561 11.74 -21.85 4.44
C ARG A 561 13.03 -22.51 4.95
N ASP A 562 14.01 -22.77 4.08
CA ASP A 562 15.30 -23.34 4.47
C ASP A 562 16.27 -22.31 5.10
N ARG A 563 16.72 -22.60 6.33
CA ARG A 563 17.72 -21.79 7.05
C ARG A 563 19.17 -22.06 6.61
N HIS A 564 19.42 -23.11 5.83
CA HIS A 564 20.76 -23.54 5.41
C HIS A 564 21.13 -23.20 3.95
N MET A 565 20.28 -22.44 3.26
CA MET A 565 20.44 -22.00 1.87
C MET A 565 21.89 -21.55 1.53
N ASN A 566 22.46 -22.12 0.48
CA ASN A 566 23.84 -21.85 0.04
C ASN A 566 24.02 -20.44 -0.54
N ARG A 567 24.18 -19.45 0.36
CA ARG A 567 24.48 -18.04 0.04
C ARG A 567 25.80 -17.83 -0.72
N SER A 568 26.68 -18.83 -0.79
CA SER A 568 27.92 -18.77 -1.59
C SER A 568 27.62 -19.00 -3.07
N TYR A 569 26.89 -20.07 -3.39
CA TYR A 569 26.45 -20.40 -4.75
C TYR A 569 25.65 -19.25 -5.40
N VAL A 570 24.67 -18.69 -4.68
CA VAL A 570 23.87 -17.54 -5.19
C VAL A 570 24.74 -16.33 -5.53
N LYS A 571 25.78 -16.05 -4.73
CA LYS A 571 26.75 -14.96 -5.00
C LYS A 571 27.68 -15.27 -6.17
N GLN A 572 28.00 -16.54 -6.43
CA GLN A 572 28.82 -16.96 -7.56
C GLN A 572 28.02 -16.85 -8.87
N LEU A 573 26.81 -17.42 -8.90
CA LEU A 573 25.90 -17.37 -10.04
C LEU A 573 25.54 -15.93 -10.45
N ARG A 574 25.30 -15.04 -9.47
CA ARG A 574 25.06 -13.60 -9.73
C ARG A 574 26.24 -12.87 -10.36
N ARG A 575 27.48 -13.30 -10.08
CA ARG A 575 28.68 -12.76 -10.73
C ARG A 575 28.79 -13.28 -12.17
N ALA A 576 28.74 -14.60 -12.34
CA ALA A 576 28.84 -15.26 -13.65
C ALA A 576 27.78 -14.75 -14.65
N ILE A 577 26.53 -14.54 -14.21
CA ILE A 577 25.47 -13.96 -15.04
C ILE A 577 25.74 -12.49 -15.40
N ALA A 578 26.39 -11.72 -14.51
CA ALA A 578 26.77 -10.35 -14.82
C ALA A 578 27.99 -10.26 -15.73
N ASP A 579 28.98 -11.15 -15.57
CA ASP A 579 30.11 -11.30 -16.49
C ASP A 579 29.61 -11.69 -17.89
N GLU A 580 28.69 -12.65 -17.97
CA GLU A 580 28.10 -13.07 -19.24
C GLU A 580 27.27 -11.95 -19.90
N PHE A 581 26.47 -11.19 -19.15
CA PHE A 581 25.76 -10.01 -19.71
C PHE A 581 26.74 -9.03 -20.37
N PHE A 582 27.87 -8.75 -19.69
CA PHE A 582 28.88 -7.81 -20.17
C PHE A 582 29.59 -8.33 -21.42
N ASN A 583 30.00 -9.61 -21.41
CA ASN A 583 30.68 -10.26 -22.52
C ASN A 583 29.77 -10.41 -23.75
N ARG A 584 28.58 -11.00 -23.57
CA ARG A 584 27.61 -11.32 -24.63
C ARG A 584 27.17 -10.08 -25.40
N TYR A 585 26.87 -8.99 -24.69
CA TYR A 585 26.39 -7.75 -25.31
C TYR A 585 27.49 -6.72 -25.57
N GLN A 586 28.75 -7.04 -25.20
CA GLN A 586 29.96 -6.25 -25.39
C GLN A 586 29.92 -4.86 -24.74
N MET A 587 29.40 -4.83 -23.51
CA MET A 587 29.10 -3.61 -22.75
C MET A 587 30.33 -2.71 -22.55
N ARG A 588 30.25 -1.46 -23.03
CA ARG A 588 31.35 -0.49 -23.03
C ARG A 588 30.83 0.92 -22.82
N LYS A 589 31.58 1.76 -22.10
CA LYS A 589 31.23 3.17 -21.90
C LYS A 589 31.25 3.93 -23.22
N ILE A 590 30.18 4.66 -23.51
CA ILE A 590 30.13 5.61 -24.64
C ILE A 590 30.78 6.94 -24.27
N ASN A 591 31.15 7.74 -25.26
CA ASN A 591 31.60 9.11 -25.00
C ASN A 591 30.40 9.95 -24.50
N PRO A 592 30.50 10.70 -23.38
CA PRO A 592 29.38 11.49 -22.86
C PRO A 592 28.81 12.53 -23.85
N LYS A 593 29.57 12.92 -24.89
CA LYS A 593 29.08 13.79 -25.97
C LYS A 593 28.04 13.12 -26.90
N HIS A 594 27.79 11.81 -26.72
CA HIS A 594 26.77 11.02 -27.41
C HIS A 594 25.62 10.60 -26.47
N GLU A 595 25.59 11.07 -25.22
CA GLU A 595 24.39 10.99 -24.38
C GLU A 595 23.34 11.99 -24.91
N ILE A 596 22.04 11.69 -24.79
CA ILE A 596 20.97 12.51 -25.39
C ILE A 596 20.87 13.87 -24.67
N ILE A 597 20.91 13.85 -23.34
CA ILE A 597 20.82 15.03 -22.47
C ILE A 597 22.08 15.16 -21.61
N GLY A 598 22.70 14.03 -21.30
CA GLY A 598 23.85 13.93 -20.41
C GLY A 598 23.44 13.69 -18.96
N LYS A 599 24.11 12.73 -18.31
CA LYS A 599 23.84 12.30 -16.92
C LYS A 599 23.69 13.44 -15.92
N ARG A 600 24.54 14.47 -16.00
CA ARG A 600 24.53 15.58 -15.04
C ARG A 600 23.17 16.27 -15.06
N THR A 601 22.64 16.56 -16.24
CA THR A 601 21.31 17.16 -16.44
C THR A 601 20.22 16.29 -15.82
N VAL A 602 20.23 14.97 -16.09
CA VAL A 602 19.24 14.01 -15.57
C VAL A 602 19.37 13.75 -14.04
N GLN A 603 20.52 14.06 -13.45
CA GLN A 603 20.77 14.01 -12.01
C GLN A 603 20.43 15.32 -11.27
N HIS A 604 20.60 16.47 -11.92
CA HIS A 604 20.39 17.80 -11.33
C HIS A 604 19.04 18.44 -11.72
N SER A 605 18.27 17.84 -12.63
CA SER A 605 16.88 18.23 -12.91
C SER A 605 16.07 18.23 -11.60
N PRO A 606 15.33 19.30 -11.27
CA PRO A 606 14.67 19.46 -9.98
C PRO A 606 13.72 18.29 -9.71
N TYR A 607 13.95 17.59 -8.59
CA TYR A 607 13.36 16.29 -8.31
C TYR A 607 11.99 16.43 -7.62
N LEU A 608 11.04 17.07 -8.33
CA LEU A 608 9.81 17.66 -7.74
C LEU A 608 8.92 16.71 -6.94
N ASN A 609 8.79 15.44 -7.33
CA ASN A 609 8.04 14.44 -6.57
C ASN A 609 8.74 13.08 -6.54
N LYS A 610 8.76 12.45 -5.36
CA LYS A 610 9.05 11.02 -5.15
C LYS A 610 7.91 10.41 -4.35
N ASP A 611 6.85 10.04 -5.06
CA ASP A 611 5.74 9.31 -4.48
C ASP A 611 6.22 7.89 -4.11
N SER A 612 6.63 7.68 -2.86
CA SER A 612 7.03 6.36 -2.38
C SER A 612 5.80 5.48 -2.21
N LYS A 613 5.74 4.36 -2.93
CA LYS A 613 4.74 3.30 -2.68
C LYS A 613 4.94 2.72 -1.28
N THR A 614 4.08 3.12 -0.34
CA THR A 614 4.06 2.70 1.07
C THR A 614 2.99 1.64 1.28
N GLU A 615 3.29 0.39 0.91
CA GLU A 615 2.37 -0.75 1.04
C GLU A 615 3.12 -2.03 1.50
N ASP A 616 3.23 -2.22 2.82
CA ASP A 616 3.98 -3.35 3.41
C ASP A 616 3.11 -4.60 3.69
N VAL A 617 1.78 -4.48 3.54
CA VAL A 617 0.79 -5.53 3.86
C VAL A 617 0.59 -6.54 2.72
N SER A 618 0.38 -7.80 3.11
CA SER A 618 0.16 -8.94 2.21
C SER A 618 -1.13 -8.84 1.39
N PHE A 619 -1.29 -9.70 0.38
CA PHE A 619 -2.47 -9.69 -0.49
C PHE A 619 -3.76 -9.98 0.29
N ASN A 620 -3.75 -10.98 1.17
CA ASN A 620 -4.90 -11.34 1.99
C ASN A 620 -5.25 -10.25 3.03
N GLU A 621 -4.29 -9.45 3.47
CA GLU A 621 -4.53 -8.28 4.32
C GLU A 621 -5.13 -7.09 3.53
N ARG A 622 -4.71 -6.87 2.27
CA ARG A 622 -5.34 -5.86 1.40
C ARG A 622 -6.80 -6.21 1.07
N LEU A 623 -7.12 -7.49 0.85
CA LEU A 623 -8.52 -7.93 0.69
C LEU A 623 -9.35 -7.64 1.95
N LYS A 624 -8.87 -8.01 3.14
CA LYS A 624 -9.54 -7.70 4.42
C LYS A 624 -9.74 -6.21 4.65
N LYS A 625 -8.84 -5.35 4.15
CA LYS A 625 -8.99 -3.87 4.18
C LYS A 625 -10.01 -3.32 3.18
N LYS A 626 -10.45 -4.09 2.16
CA LYS A 626 -11.48 -3.67 1.21
C LYS A 626 -12.91 -4.00 1.67
N GLU A 627 -13.09 -5.05 2.47
CA GLU A 627 -14.38 -5.50 2.99
C GLU A 627 -14.88 -4.70 4.21
N VAL A 628 -14.13 -3.67 4.63
CA VAL A 628 -14.45 -2.87 5.83
C VAL A 628 -15.48 -1.77 5.52
N GLU A 629 -16.41 -1.53 6.45
CA GLU A 629 -17.46 -0.52 6.33
C GLU A 629 -16.89 0.89 6.03
N PRO A 630 -17.58 1.72 5.20
CA PRO A 630 -17.01 2.99 4.71
C PRO A 630 -16.63 4.01 5.80
N LEU A 631 -17.29 3.98 6.96
CA LEU A 631 -16.94 4.82 8.12
C LEU A 631 -15.55 4.47 8.69
N ILE A 632 -15.18 3.19 8.65
CA ILE A 632 -13.88 2.69 9.11
C ILE A 632 -12.82 2.91 8.02
N LYS A 633 -13.18 2.86 6.71
CA LYS A 633 -12.30 3.35 5.62
C LYS A 633 -11.87 4.80 5.88
N LEU A 634 -12.81 5.67 6.30
CA LEU A 634 -12.53 7.07 6.66
C LEU A 634 -11.70 7.23 7.95
N TYR A 635 -11.72 6.27 8.88
CA TYR A 635 -10.83 6.27 10.05
C TYR A 635 -9.39 5.89 9.64
N HIS A 636 -9.22 4.86 8.82
CA HIS A 636 -7.90 4.49 8.33
C HIS A 636 -7.26 5.55 7.41
N LEU A 637 -8.07 6.31 6.66
CA LEU A 637 -7.59 7.47 5.88
C LEU A 637 -7.07 8.62 6.74
N GLU A 638 -7.67 8.83 7.92
CA GLU A 638 -7.28 9.82 8.92
C GLU A 638 -6.00 9.40 9.64
N GLU A 639 -5.90 8.11 10.02
CA GLU A 639 -4.68 7.47 10.55
C GLU A 639 -3.52 7.51 9.54
N GLU A 640 -3.79 7.21 8.26
CA GLU A 640 -2.80 7.27 7.17
C GLU A 640 -2.30 8.70 6.93
N LEU A 641 -3.18 9.71 7.02
CA LEU A 641 -2.81 11.12 6.88
C LEU A 641 -1.96 11.61 8.07
N ALA A 642 -2.31 11.22 9.29
CA ALA A 642 -1.58 11.60 10.51
C ALA A 642 -0.17 11.01 10.60
N GLN A 643 0.14 9.97 9.81
CA GLN A 643 1.44 9.30 9.75
C GLN A 643 2.37 9.83 8.63
N LEU A 644 1.94 10.80 7.81
CA LEU A 644 2.76 11.34 6.71
C LEU A 644 3.74 12.43 7.17
N GLU A 645 5.04 12.12 7.17
CA GLU A 645 6.11 13.11 7.31
C GLU A 645 6.27 13.97 6.03
N ILE A 646 5.54 15.10 5.96
CA ILE A 646 5.58 16.02 4.81
C ILE A 646 6.87 16.85 4.82
N SER A 647 7.91 16.35 4.16
CA SER A 647 9.08 17.15 3.77
C SER A 647 8.84 17.85 2.42
N TRP A 648 9.19 19.13 2.34
CA TRP A 648 9.11 19.94 1.10
C TRP A 648 10.52 20.40 0.71
N PRO A 649 10.96 20.25 -0.56
CA PRO A 649 12.37 20.40 -0.93
C PRO A 649 12.80 21.84 -1.24
N PHE A 650 11.96 22.85 -0.96
CA PHE A 650 12.22 24.26 -1.23
C PHE A 650 12.23 25.07 0.07
N GLU A 651 13.26 25.90 0.25
CA GLU A 651 13.43 26.78 1.42
C GLU A 651 12.72 28.14 1.27
N GLU A 652 12.23 28.48 0.06
CA GLU A 652 11.52 29.72 -0.24
C GLU A 652 10.12 29.43 -0.81
N ASP A 653 9.09 30.07 -0.24
CA ASP A 653 7.70 29.72 -0.54
C ASP A 653 7.18 30.20 -1.91
N VAL A 654 7.72 31.26 -2.50
CA VAL A 654 7.38 31.69 -3.88
C VAL A 654 8.57 32.38 -4.56
N ASN A 655 8.95 31.94 -5.76
CA ASN A 655 9.87 32.67 -6.64
C ASN A 655 9.11 33.36 -7.78
N TRP A 656 9.10 34.69 -7.79
CA TRP A 656 8.32 35.51 -8.73
C TRP A 656 9.09 35.79 -10.02
N LEU A 657 8.65 35.20 -11.14
CA LEU A 657 9.21 35.43 -12.47
C LEU A 657 8.45 36.53 -13.21
N CYS A 658 8.89 37.77 -13.08
CA CYS A 658 8.39 38.88 -13.89
C CYS A 658 8.93 38.80 -15.33
N PHE A 659 8.04 38.58 -16.30
CA PHE A 659 8.36 38.64 -17.73
C PHE A 659 7.96 40.01 -18.31
N SER A 660 8.62 40.42 -19.40
CA SER A 660 8.18 41.60 -20.16
C SER A 660 6.88 41.29 -20.94
N ASN A 661 6.13 42.33 -21.33
CA ASN A 661 4.80 42.27 -21.97
C ASN A 661 4.68 41.44 -23.28
N CYS A 662 5.77 40.82 -23.76
CA CYS A 662 5.83 39.98 -24.95
C CYS A 662 6.76 38.78 -24.72
N VAL A 663 6.29 37.75 -24.01
CA VAL A 663 7.08 36.54 -23.70
C VAL A 663 7.25 35.63 -24.92
N THR A 664 8.14 36.02 -25.84
CA THR A 664 8.49 35.25 -27.03
C THR A 664 9.14 33.91 -26.64
N GLY A 665 8.56 32.79 -27.08
CA GLY A 665 9.08 31.44 -26.83
C GLY A 665 8.10 30.49 -26.13
N PHE A 666 7.03 31.00 -25.54
CA PHE A 666 6.02 30.17 -24.87
C PHE A 666 4.97 29.62 -25.86
N LYS A 667 4.80 28.29 -25.89
CA LYS A 667 3.79 27.59 -26.68
C LYS A 667 2.58 27.24 -25.80
N LEU A 668 1.58 28.12 -25.77
CA LEU A 668 0.28 27.80 -25.17
C LEU A 668 -0.33 26.58 -25.85
N THR A 669 -0.68 25.56 -25.05
CA THR A 669 -1.24 24.29 -25.51
C THR A 669 -2.52 24.02 -24.73
N LEU A 670 -3.59 23.62 -25.41
CA LEU A 670 -4.87 23.26 -24.81
C LEU A 670 -4.97 21.74 -24.68
N GLY A 671 -5.79 21.28 -23.74
CA GLY A 671 -6.04 19.87 -23.49
C GLY A 671 -7.43 19.59 -22.94
N LYS A 672 -7.67 18.35 -22.56
CA LYS A 672 -8.86 17.88 -21.87
C LYS A 672 -9.07 18.67 -20.56
N PRO A 673 -10.29 19.09 -20.21
CA PRO A 673 -10.56 19.66 -18.89
C PRO A 673 -10.29 18.64 -17.79
N VAL A 674 -9.46 19.00 -16.80
CA VAL A 674 -9.27 18.21 -15.58
C VAL A 674 -10.59 18.24 -14.79
N LYS A 675 -11.19 17.07 -14.55
CA LYS A 675 -12.36 16.91 -13.66
C LYS A 675 -11.97 16.64 -12.21
N THR A 676 -10.78 16.07 -11.98
CA THR A 676 -10.29 15.70 -10.66
C THR A 676 -8.77 15.63 -10.74
N VAL A 677 -8.07 16.33 -9.85
CA VAL A 677 -6.60 16.30 -9.76
C VAL A 677 -6.18 14.95 -9.14
N ASN A 678 -5.68 14.03 -9.96
CA ASN A 678 -5.22 12.70 -9.58
C ASN A 678 -3.68 12.57 -9.53
N SER A 679 -2.97 13.56 -10.04
CA SER A 679 -1.53 13.78 -9.91
C SER A 679 -1.24 15.28 -9.89
N SER A 680 -0.05 15.67 -9.45
CA SER A 680 0.44 17.04 -9.60
C SER A 680 1.98 17.06 -9.61
N LYS A 681 2.56 18.15 -10.12
CA LYS A 681 3.97 18.50 -9.95
C LYS A 681 4.23 19.39 -8.74
N PHE A 682 3.16 19.88 -8.10
CA PHE A 682 3.23 20.82 -6.98
C PHE A 682 2.67 20.24 -5.67
N CYS A 683 1.96 19.11 -5.71
CA CYS A 683 1.48 18.41 -4.52
C CYS A 683 1.98 16.95 -4.51
N GLN A 684 2.24 16.40 -3.32
CA GLN A 684 2.63 15.00 -3.17
C GLN A 684 1.45 14.06 -3.49
N GLY A 685 1.73 12.98 -4.22
CA GLY A 685 0.74 12.02 -4.69
C GLY A 685 -0.03 11.31 -3.58
N ASN A 686 0.63 11.03 -2.46
CA ASN A 686 0.00 10.35 -1.31
C ASN A 686 -1.11 11.23 -0.69
N ILE A 687 -0.89 12.55 -0.61
CA ILE A 687 -1.90 13.51 -0.11
C ILE A 687 -3.08 13.59 -1.09
N LEU A 688 -2.81 13.67 -2.40
CA LEU A 688 -3.86 13.65 -3.44
C LEU A 688 -4.68 12.35 -3.42
N ASN A 689 -4.03 11.20 -3.19
CA ASN A 689 -4.67 9.90 -3.08
C ASN A 689 -5.62 9.83 -1.87
N ILE A 690 -5.17 10.25 -0.69
CA ILE A 690 -6.01 10.36 0.51
C ILE A 690 -7.20 11.29 0.24
N ARG A 691 -6.96 12.50 -0.30
CA ARG A 691 -8.01 13.47 -0.63
C ARG A 691 -9.08 12.90 -1.57
N ASN A 692 -8.68 12.13 -2.57
CA ASN A 692 -9.60 11.54 -3.56
C ASN A 692 -10.33 10.30 -2.99
N ARG A 693 -9.67 9.49 -2.16
CA ARG A 693 -10.30 8.37 -1.42
C ARG A 693 -11.33 8.87 -0.40
N VAL A 694 -11.07 9.99 0.26
CA VAL A 694 -12.04 10.70 1.13
C VAL A 694 -13.25 11.18 0.33
N LYS A 695 -13.05 11.86 -0.81
CA LYS A 695 -14.14 12.26 -1.72
C LYS A 695 -15.00 11.08 -2.16
N ALA A 696 -14.39 9.95 -2.52
CA ALA A 696 -15.11 8.74 -2.93
C ALA A 696 -15.95 8.13 -1.79
N ALA A 697 -15.37 7.97 -0.59
CA ALA A 697 -16.07 7.40 0.56
C ALA A 697 -17.32 8.22 0.99
N ALA A 698 -17.29 9.54 0.83
CA ALA A 698 -18.45 10.38 1.10
C ALA A 698 -19.53 10.37 0.01
N GLN A 699 -19.16 10.04 -1.23
CA GLN A 699 -20.11 9.74 -2.29
C GLN A 699 -20.83 8.41 -2.00
N GLU A 700 -20.15 7.41 -1.43
CA GLU A 700 -20.80 6.18 -0.90
C GLU A 700 -21.83 6.53 0.21
N PHE A 701 -21.57 7.54 1.05
CA PHE A 701 -22.51 8.03 2.07
C PHE A 701 -23.56 9.05 1.58
N ASN A 702 -23.53 9.46 0.30
CA ASN A 702 -24.42 10.50 -0.26
C ASN A 702 -24.35 11.85 0.50
N LEU A 703 -23.23 12.14 1.19
CA LEU A 703 -23.01 13.38 1.96
C LEU A 703 -22.83 14.59 1.04
N LEU A 704 -22.26 14.36 -0.14
CA LEU A 704 -22.22 15.35 -1.21
C LEU A 704 -23.55 15.39 -1.95
N LYS A 705 -24.31 16.47 -1.78
CA LYS A 705 -25.43 16.80 -2.67
C LYS A 705 -24.91 16.85 -4.10
N THR A 706 -25.49 16.07 -5.00
CA THR A 706 -25.08 16.05 -6.40
C THR A 706 -25.32 17.41 -7.06
N PRO A 707 -24.33 17.95 -7.81
CA PRO A 707 -24.58 19.12 -8.64
C PRO A 707 -25.64 18.77 -9.70
N VAL A 708 -26.53 19.72 -9.97
CA VAL A 708 -27.74 19.52 -10.79
C VAL A 708 -27.40 19.13 -12.23
N THR A 709 -28.30 18.35 -12.84
CA THR A 709 -28.14 17.69 -14.15
C THR A 709 -27.77 18.59 -15.34
N GLU A 710 -27.16 17.95 -16.33
CA GLU A 710 -26.68 18.50 -17.61
C GLU A 710 -27.71 19.37 -18.35
N SER A 711 -27.75 20.67 -18.05
CA SER A 711 -28.74 21.58 -18.64
C SER A 711 -28.26 23.03 -18.85
N ASN A 712 -27.00 23.36 -18.51
CA ASN A 712 -26.42 24.68 -18.78
C ASN A 712 -24.97 24.58 -19.30
N LYS A 713 -24.75 25.06 -20.53
CA LYS A 713 -23.39 25.46 -20.98
C LYS A 713 -23.02 26.75 -20.23
N PRO A 714 -21.78 26.90 -19.72
CA PRO A 714 -21.40 28.07 -18.94
C PRO A 714 -21.36 29.34 -19.82
N LEU A 715 -22.41 30.14 -19.75
CA LEU A 715 -22.41 31.50 -20.27
C LEU A 715 -21.55 32.37 -19.35
N ILE A 716 -20.37 32.78 -19.83
CA ILE A 716 -19.44 33.67 -19.12
C ILE A 716 -20.23 34.91 -18.64
N PRO A 717 -20.34 35.14 -17.31
CA PRO A 717 -21.19 36.20 -16.77
C PRO A 717 -20.80 37.58 -17.31
N GLN A 718 -21.79 38.42 -17.58
CA GLN A 718 -21.53 39.71 -18.22
C GLN A 718 -20.64 40.63 -17.35
N TRP A 719 -20.70 40.51 -16.02
CA TRP A 719 -19.80 41.22 -15.12
C TRP A 719 -18.34 40.78 -15.23
N VAL A 720 -18.05 39.52 -15.61
CA VAL A 720 -16.68 39.04 -15.86
C VAL A 720 -16.11 39.68 -17.13
N LYS A 721 -16.91 39.74 -18.21
CA LYS A 721 -16.54 40.46 -19.44
C LYS A 721 -16.32 41.96 -19.22
N ASN A 722 -17.07 42.55 -18.30
CA ASN A 722 -16.95 43.98 -17.97
C ASN A 722 -15.80 44.28 -17.01
N LYS A 723 -15.44 43.36 -16.10
CA LYS A 723 -14.35 43.52 -15.12
C LYS A 723 -12.96 43.20 -15.69
N PHE A 724 -12.89 42.43 -16.77
CA PHE A 724 -11.64 42.13 -17.49
C PHE A 724 -11.72 42.57 -18.98
N PRO A 725 -11.54 43.86 -19.28
CA PRO A 725 -11.28 44.34 -20.64
C PRO A 725 -10.02 43.69 -21.23
N LYS A 726 -9.92 43.64 -22.57
CA LYS A 726 -8.76 43.06 -23.28
C LYS A 726 -7.48 43.91 -23.14
N GLN A 727 -6.75 43.80 -22.03
CA GLN A 727 -5.39 44.34 -21.88
C GLN A 727 -4.55 43.51 -20.90
N SER A 728 -3.22 43.61 -21.03
CA SER A 728 -2.18 42.99 -20.18
C SER A 728 -2.36 41.51 -19.80
N TRP A 729 -2.16 40.60 -20.76
CA TRP A 729 -1.79 39.20 -20.48
C TRP A 729 -0.28 39.10 -20.15
N ALA A 730 0.16 39.86 -19.15
CA ALA A 730 1.58 40.16 -18.92
C ALA A 730 2.22 39.40 -17.74
N GLU A 731 1.43 38.91 -16.78
CA GLU A 731 1.94 38.27 -15.56
C GLU A 731 1.41 36.83 -15.44
N PHE A 732 2.30 35.85 -15.68
CA PHE A 732 2.05 34.45 -15.36
C PHE A 732 2.51 34.15 -13.93
N LYS A 733 1.56 33.90 -13.03
CA LYS A 733 1.84 33.57 -11.62
C LYS A 733 1.96 32.05 -11.45
N ILE A 734 3.17 31.57 -11.16
CA ILE A 734 3.41 30.19 -10.71
C ILE A 734 3.35 30.20 -9.18
N ILE A 735 2.47 29.38 -8.61
CA ILE A 735 2.29 29.23 -7.16
C ILE A 735 3.04 27.98 -6.70
N ASN A 736 3.68 28.04 -5.54
CA ASN A 736 4.31 26.91 -4.87
C ASN A 736 3.45 26.53 -3.65
N TYR A 737 3.28 25.23 -3.43
CA TYR A 737 2.05 24.64 -2.90
C TYR A 737 2.22 24.14 -1.45
N LYS A 738 2.36 25.07 -0.51
CA LYS A 738 2.28 24.75 0.93
C LYS A 738 1.26 25.61 1.68
N GLU A 739 1.30 26.93 1.51
CA GLU A 739 0.41 27.83 2.25
C GLU A 739 -0.82 28.29 1.42
N GLN A 740 -0.65 28.63 0.13
CA GLN A 740 -1.75 29.11 -0.71
C GLN A 740 -2.73 28.03 -1.21
N LEU A 741 -2.67 26.80 -0.68
CA LEU A 741 -3.70 25.78 -0.94
C LEU A 741 -5.05 26.18 -0.31
N TRP A 742 -5.01 26.90 0.82
CA TRP A 742 -6.23 27.43 1.45
C TRP A 742 -6.80 28.63 0.67
N ASP A 743 -5.97 29.61 0.35
CA ASP A 743 -6.40 30.89 -0.22
C ASP A 743 -6.75 30.83 -1.72
N SER A 744 -5.97 30.10 -2.54
CA SER A 744 -6.17 30.11 -4.00
C SER A 744 -7.43 29.38 -4.45
N MET A 745 -7.97 28.49 -3.62
CA MET A 745 -9.20 27.75 -3.91
C MET A 745 -10.50 28.56 -3.73
N GLU A 746 -10.43 29.82 -3.29
CA GLU A 746 -11.62 30.69 -3.10
C GLU A 746 -11.97 31.54 -4.35
N GLY A 747 -11.15 31.45 -5.41
CA GLY A 747 -11.35 32.21 -6.65
C GLY A 747 -12.25 31.53 -7.69
N SER A 748 -12.60 30.25 -7.50
CA SER A 748 -13.11 29.37 -8.55
C SER A 748 -14.50 28.82 -8.22
N LYS A 749 -15.54 29.48 -8.75
CA LYS A 749 -16.95 29.21 -8.37
C LYS A 749 -17.58 27.89 -8.83
N ASN A 750 -16.77 26.96 -9.33
CA ASN A 750 -17.13 25.54 -9.47
C ASN A 750 -16.34 24.66 -8.50
N GLU A 751 -15.14 25.06 -8.10
CA GLU A 751 -14.31 24.35 -7.12
C GLU A 751 -14.68 24.73 -5.69
N ASP A 752 -15.40 25.83 -5.43
CA ASP A 752 -16.05 26.10 -4.14
C ASP A 752 -16.84 24.87 -3.66
N TYR A 753 -17.59 24.21 -4.56
CA TYR A 753 -18.36 22.99 -4.25
C TYR A 753 -17.46 21.76 -4.02
N GLU A 754 -16.19 21.79 -4.42
CA GLU A 754 -15.22 20.68 -4.29
C GLU A 754 -14.17 20.89 -3.18
N LYS A 755 -13.89 22.15 -2.83
CA LYS A 755 -13.20 22.58 -1.60
C LYS A 755 -14.14 22.35 -0.44
N ASN A 756 -15.39 22.83 -0.52
CA ASN A 756 -16.44 22.49 0.43
C ASN A 756 -16.78 20.99 0.34
N ALA A 757 -16.67 20.28 -0.80
CA ALA A 757 -16.75 18.83 -0.72
C ALA A 757 -15.66 18.24 0.19
N PHE A 758 -14.36 18.53 -0.04
CA PHE A 758 -13.32 17.89 0.77
C PHE A 758 -13.28 18.39 2.21
N ILE A 759 -13.44 19.70 2.42
CA ILE A 759 -13.55 20.32 3.73
C ILE A 759 -14.85 19.87 4.38
N ASP A 760 -16.06 20.09 3.85
CA ASP A 760 -17.32 19.48 4.34
C ASP A 760 -17.37 17.93 4.21
N ILE A 761 -16.28 17.18 4.01
CA ILE A 761 -16.22 15.72 4.26
C ILE A 761 -15.29 15.44 5.43
N MET A 762 -14.09 16.01 5.44
CA MET A 762 -13.25 15.98 6.63
C MET A 762 -13.91 16.73 7.79
N GLU A 763 -14.80 17.68 7.48
CA GLU A 763 -15.74 18.47 8.30
C GLU A 763 -17.21 18.05 8.16
N LEU A 764 -17.59 17.07 7.33
CA LEU A 764 -18.66 16.13 7.76
C LEU A 764 -18.05 14.97 8.58
N LYS A 765 -16.78 15.12 9.01
CA LYS A 765 -16.20 14.46 10.18
C LYS A 765 -15.92 15.47 11.31
N SER A 766 -15.25 16.60 11.12
CA SER A 766 -15.15 17.67 12.14
C SER A 766 -16.52 18.22 12.52
N SER A 767 -17.47 18.31 11.59
CA SER A 767 -18.86 18.70 11.82
C SER A 767 -19.88 17.62 11.40
N MET A 768 -19.53 16.33 11.45
CA MET A 768 -20.48 15.35 12.03
C MET A 768 -20.03 14.89 13.41
N LEU A 769 -18.74 14.82 13.74
CA LEU A 769 -18.28 14.92 15.12
C LEU A 769 -18.40 16.36 15.71
N VAL A 770 -19.08 17.27 15.01
CA VAL A 770 -19.76 18.50 15.52
C VAL A 770 -21.16 18.72 14.86
N TRP A 771 -21.83 17.71 14.26
CA TRP A 771 -23.32 17.75 14.04
C TRP A 771 -24.06 16.45 14.31
N LEU A 772 -23.50 15.27 14.01
CA LEU A 772 -23.86 14.11 14.82
C LEU A 772 -23.56 14.48 16.28
N CYS A 773 -22.42 15.09 16.61
CA CYS A 773 -22.19 15.67 17.94
C CYS A 773 -23.01 16.94 18.26
N LEU A 774 -23.30 17.92 17.38
CA LEU A 774 -24.34 18.90 17.73
C LEU A 774 -25.78 18.30 17.79
N LEU A 775 -25.87 16.97 17.76
CA LEU A 775 -27.02 16.14 18.17
C LEU A 775 -26.66 15.01 19.19
N THR A 776 -25.38 14.76 19.51
CA THR A 776 -24.78 13.74 20.42
C THR A 776 -23.56 14.29 21.20
N TYR A 777 -23.71 15.56 21.60
CA TYR A 777 -22.82 16.48 22.33
C TYR A 777 -23.69 17.69 22.74
N VAL A 778 -24.69 18.05 21.91
CA VAL A 778 -25.96 18.63 22.41
C VAL A 778 -26.78 17.56 23.15
N ALA A 779 -26.80 16.30 22.67
CA ALA A 779 -26.96 15.14 23.57
C ALA A 779 -25.57 14.64 24.04
N THR A 780 -24.88 15.54 24.75
CA THR A 780 -23.72 15.37 25.65
C THR A 780 -22.61 14.35 25.33
N THR A 781 -21.36 14.81 25.36
CA THR A 781 -20.30 14.01 26.00
C THR A 781 -20.61 13.94 27.49
N ASP A 782 -21.39 12.92 27.88
CA ASP A 782 -21.77 12.71 29.28
C ASP A 782 -20.54 12.72 30.19
N GLY A 783 -20.51 13.69 31.11
CA GLY A 783 -19.58 13.74 32.22
C GLY A 783 -19.66 12.45 33.02
N MET A 784 -18.66 11.59 32.87
CA MET A 784 -18.70 10.22 33.37
C MET A 784 -18.35 10.14 34.87
N LEU A 785 -18.78 11.13 35.66
CA LEU A 785 -18.58 11.22 37.11
C LEU A 785 -19.01 9.93 37.82
N TYR A 786 -18.31 9.58 38.89
CA TYR A 786 -18.60 8.37 39.63
C TYR A 786 -19.97 8.49 40.34
N PRO A 787 -20.94 7.58 40.09
CA PRO A 787 -22.26 7.68 40.70
C PRO A 787 -22.18 7.49 42.21
N LYS A 788 -22.75 8.45 42.94
CA LYS A 788 -22.99 8.41 44.38
C LYS A 788 -24.47 8.62 44.63
N GLU A 789 -24.97 8.03 45.70
CA GLU A 789 -26.32 8.28 46.19
C GLU A 789 -26.41 9.73 46.72
N SER A 790 -27.49 10.44 46.40
CA SER A 790 -27.78 11.80 46.88
C SER A 790 -29.29 12.07 46.89
N GLU A 791 -29.69 13.26 47.35
CA GLU A 791 -31.09 13.73 47.37
C GLU A 791 -31.76 13.70 45.98
N THR A 792 -30.98 13.62 44.89
CA THR A 792 -31.44 13.60 43.50
C THR A 792 -30.94 12.41 42.68
N ARG A 793 -30.24 11.43 43.27
CA ARG A 793 -29.64 10.29 42.56
C ARG A 793 -29.72 9.01 43.37
N GLU A 794 -30.53 8.06 42.91
CA GLU A 794 -30.57 6.68 43.42
C GLU A 794 -29.50 5.85 42.69
N VAL A 795 -28.86 4.89 43.37
CA VAL A 795 -27.85 3.99 42.77
C VAL A 795 -28.14 2.55 43.15
N VAL A 796 -28.39 1.69 42.16
CA VAL A 796 -28.77 0.28 42.36
C VAL A 796 -27.70 -0.63 41.76
N SER A 797 -27.10 -1.50 42.58
CA SER A 797 -26.11 -2.47 42.12
C SER A 797 -26.73 -3.64 41.36
N LEU A 798 -26.11 -3.99 40.23
CA LEU A 798 -26.32 -5.22 39.47
C LEU A 798 -25.21 -6.26 39.73
N ASP A 799 -24.47 -6.14 40.84
CA ASP A 799 -23.44 -7.09 41.25
C ASP A 799 -24.05 -8.34 41.91
N GLY A 800 -23.27 -9.42 41.96
CA GLY A 800 -23.71 -10.76 42.37
C GLY A 800 -23.65 -11.76 41.21
N ILE A 801 -24.53 -12.75 41.19
CA ILE A 801 -24.50 -13.82 40.18
C ILE A 801 -25.24 -13.39 38.90
N TRP A 802 -24.62 -13.66 37.75
CA TRP A 802 -25.19 -13.54 36.41
C TRP A 802 -25.23 -14.92 35.75
N LYS A 803 -26.15 -15.13 34.81
CA LYS A 803 -26.10 -16.24 33.84
C LYS A 803 -24.91 -15.99 32.91
N PHE A 804 -24.11 -17.00 32.63
CA PHE A 804 -22.93 -16.90 31.78
C PHE A 804 -22.94 -17.99 30.71
N LYS A 805 -22.55 -17.64 29.47
CA LYS A 805 -22.39 -18.59 28.38
C LYS A 805 -21.09 -18.37 27.62
N TRP A 806 -20.33 -19.44 27.47
CA TRP A 806 -19.10 -19.49 26.69
C TRP A 806 -19.42 -19.62 25.21
N ASP A 807 -19.01 -18.64 24.39
CA ASP A 807 -19.24 -18.66 22.94
C ASP A 807 -18.11 -19.39 22.21
N LYS A 808 -18.09 -20.72 22.39
CA LYS A 808 -17.03 -21.59 21.87
C LYS A 808 -17.01 -21.66 20.33
N ASN A 809 -18.19 -21.53 19.70
CA ASN A 809 -18.37 -21.74 18.27
C ASN A 809 -18.57 -20.42 17.49
N HIS A 810 -18.57 -19.27 18.18
CA HIS A 810 -18.89 -17.93 17.64
C HIS A 810 -20.34 -17.82 17.12
N GLU A 811 -21.25 -18.54 17.76
CA GLU A 811 -22.66 -18.71 17.37
C GLU A 811 -23.59 -17.68 18.05
N GLY A 812 -23.14 -16.97 19.10
CA GLY A 812 -24.03 -16.14 19.92
C GLY A 812 -24.62 -14.91 19.21
N PHE A 813 -23.95 -14.41 18.17
CA PHE A 813 -24.49 -13.34 17.32
C PHE A 813 -25.47 -13.87 16.26
N SER A 814 -25.17 -15.01 15.61
CA SER A 814 -26.05 -15.63 14.61
C SER A 814 -27.35 -16.17 15.21
N ASP A 815 -27.26 -16.74 16.42
CA ASP A 815 -28.41 -17.21 17.18
C ASP A 815 -29.20 -16.08 17.86
N ILE A 816 -28.69 -14.84 17.80
CA ILE A 816 -29.30 -13.64 18.37
C ILE A 816 -29.48 -13.76 19.90
N TRP A 817 -28.46 -14.26 20.63
CA TRP A 817 -28.54 -14.51 22.08
C TRP A 817 -28.83 -13.25 22.92
N PHE A 818 -28.53 -12.05 22.40
CA PHE A 818 -28.84 -10.79 23.06
C PHE A 818 -30.35 -10.54 23.24
N SER A 819 -31.20 -11.08 22.36
CA SER A 819 -32.66 -10.85 22.35
C SER A 819 -33.48 -11.94 23.04
N LYS A 820 -32.83 -12.95 23.62
CA LYS A 820 -33.46 -14.16 24.17
C LYS A 820 -32.92 -14.45 25.57
N GLU A 821 -33.65 -15.24 26.36
CA GLU A 821 -33.06 -15.82 27.56
C GLU A 821 -31.95 -16.79 27.17
N LEU A 822 -30.75 -16.63 27.74
CA LEU A 822 -29.63 -17.54 27.50
C LEU A 822 -30.03 -18.98 27.86
N GLN A 823 -29.68 -19.92 26.97
CA GLN A 823 -29.89 -21.36 27.15
C GLN A 823 -28.54 -22.07 27.28
N ASN A 824 -28.47 -23.09 28.13
CA ASN A 824 -27.23 -23.81 28.50
C ASN A 824 -26.16 -22.88 29.10
N TRP A 825 -26.54 -22.15 30.16
CA TRP A 825 -25.69 -21.21 30.89
C TRP A 825 -25.16 -21.80 32.21
N THR A 826 -24.13 -21.17 32.78
CA THR A 826 -23.60 -21.42 34.13
C THR A 826 -23.64 -20.16 34.98
N SER A 827 -23.57 -20.28 36.30
CA SER A 827 -23.50 -19.13 37.20
C SER A 827 -22.11 -18.51 37.22
N MET A 828 -22.01 -17.18 37.06
CA MET A 828 -20.75 -16.43 37.14
C MET A 828 -20.92 -15.20 38.05
N PRO A 829 -20.01 -14.94 39.02
CA PRO A 829 -20.02 -13.72 39.80
C PRO A 829 -19.59 -12.50 38.97
N VAL A 830 -20.18 -11.35 39.28
CA VAL A 830 -19.83 -10.02 38.79
C VAL A 830 -19.79 -9.07 39.99
N PRO A 831 -18.74 -8.25 40.18
CA PRO A 831 -17.51 -8.19 39.40
C PRO A 831 -16.62 -9.43 39.60
N SER A 832 -16.13 -10.00 38.51
CA SER A 832 -15.10 -11.05 38.51
C SER A 832 -14.51 -11.27 37.12
N SER A 833 -13.25 -11.69 37.08
CA SER A 833 -12.65 -12.26 35.87
C SER A 833 -13.10 -13.71 35.75
N PHE A 834 -13.67 -14.13 34.61
CA PHE A 834 -14.27 -15.47 34.49
C PHE A 834 -13.24 -16.61 34.48
N ASN A 835 -11.95 -16.31 34.32
CA ASN A 835 -10.93 -17.31 33.98
C ASN A 835 -10.74 -18.36 35.09
N ASP A 836 -10.62 -17.94 36.35
CA ASP A 836 -10.28 -18.80 37.49
C ASP A 836 -11.50 -19.20 38.36
N ILE A 837 -12.72 -18.91 37.92
CA ILE A 837 -13.96 -19.35 38.63
C ILE A 837 -14.35 -20.80 38.27
N PRO A 838 -14.33 -21.24 36.99
CA PRO A 838 -14.63 -22.62 36.60
C PRO A 838 -13.37 -23.49 36.56
N VAL A 839 -13.49 -24.77 36.91
CA VAL A 839 -12.41 -25.77 36.87
C VAL A 839 -12.01 -26.23 35.45
N SER A 840 -12.31 -25.45 34.41
CA SER A 840 -12.11 -25.81 32.99
C SER A 840 -10.98 -24.99 32.39
N SER A 841 -9.82 -25.62 32.10
CA SER A 841 -8.69 -24.96 31.44
C SER A 841 -9.05 -24.37 30.08
N SER A 842 -9.89 -25.04 29.29
CA SER A 842 -10.35 -24.54 27.99
C SER A 842 -11.24 -23.29 28.08
N LEU A 843 -11.87 -23.04 29.24
CA LEU A 843 -12.59 -21.80 29.50
C LEU A 843 -11.67 -20.75 30.15
N ARG A 844 -10.79 -21.18 31.08
CA ARG A 844 -9.77 -20.33 31.69
C ARG A 844 -8.92 -19.60 30.66
N ASP A 845 -8.43 -20.35 29.68
CA ASP A 845 -7.51 -19.87 28.64
C ASP A 845 -8.27 -19.52 27.33
N HIS A 846 -9.60 -19.35 27.40
CA HIS A 846 -10.43 -18.95 26.25
C HIS A 846 -10.10 -17.52 25.80
N VAL A 847 -10.06 -17.32 24.48
CA VAL A 847 -9.94 -16.01 23.86
C VAL A 847 -11.00 -15.88 22.76
N GLY A 848 -11.83 -14.86 22.87
CA GLY A 848 -12.99 -14.62 22.02
C GLY A 848 -14.20 -14.15 22.83
N TRP A 849 -15.41 -14.33 22.29
CA TRP A 849 -16.63 -13.88 22.94
C TRP A 849 -17.04 -14.75 24.15
N VAL A 850 -17.61 -14.10 25.16
CA VAL A 850 -18.38 -14.68 26.26
C VAL A 850 -19.60 -13.80 26.55
N TRP A 851 -20.67 -14.40 27.03
CA TRP A 851 -21.95 -13.72 27.25
C TRP A 851 -22.35 -13.78 28.72
N TYR A 852 -22.78 -12.65 29.27
CA TYR A 852 -23.37 -12.52 30.60
C TYR A 852 -24.82 -12.06 30.46
N GLN A 853 -25.74 -12.54 31.30
CA GLN A 853 -27.13 -12.08 31.33
C GLN A 853 -27.68 -12.06 32.77
N ARG A 854 -28.43 -11.01 33.12
CA ARG A 854 -29.06 -10.86 34.43
C ARG A 854 -30.41 -10.16 34.28
N SER A 855 -31.37 -10.50 35.14
CA SER A 855 -32.61 -9.74 35.26
C SER A 855 -32.62 -8.79 36.45
N PHE A 856 -33.40 -7.73 36.33
CA PHE A 856 -33.63 -6.72 37.38
C PHE A 856 -35.03 -6.10 37.24
N TYR A 857 -35.45 -5.37 38.28
CA TYR A 857 -36.71 -4.62 38.30
C TYR A 857 -36.41 -3.13 38.48
N ALA A 858 -37.05 -2.28 37.68
CA ALA A 858 -36.96 -0.83 37.83
C ALA A 858 -38.22 -0.31 38.54
N PRO A 859 -38.10 0.43 39.67
CA PRO A 859 -39.24 1.02 40.36
C PRO A 859 -40.14 1.91 39.47
N THR A 860 -41.47 1.81 39.62
CA THR A 860 -42.40 2.72 38.91
C THR A 860 -42.28 4.17 39.36
N THR A 861 -41.63 4.44 40.50
CA THR A 861 -41.31 5.79 40.98
C THR A 861 -40.37 6.53 40.03
N TRP A 862 -39.38 5.85 39.42
CA TRP A 862 -38.44 6.48 38.48
C TRP A 862 -39.17 7.13 37.30
N LEU A 863 -40.13 6.42 36.71
CA LEU A 863 -40.98 6.95 35.64
C LEU A 863 -41.95 8.04 36.14
N LYS A 864 -42.57 7.86 37.33
CA LYS A 864 -43.48 8.86 37.92
C LYS A 864 -42.80 10.20 38.25
N HIS A 865 -41.52 10.17 38.61
CA HIS A 865 -40.70 11.36 38.85
C HIS A 865 -39.94 11.84 37.60
N ASN A 866 -40.21 11.24 36.43
CA ASN A 866 -39.58 11.54 35.14
C ASN A 866 -38.04 11.54 35.21
N LEU A 867 -37.45 10.54 35.88
CA LEU A 867 -36.00 10.40 36.01
C LEU A 867 -35.40 9.70 34.79
N ARG A 868 -34.26 10.22 34.33
CA ARG A 868 -33.38 9.52 33.38
C ARG A 868 -32.64 8.41 34.14
N VAL A 869 -32.43 7.27 33.48
CA VAL A 869 -31.87 6.05 34.06
C VAL A 869 -30.68 5.61 33.21
N PHE A 870 -29.52 5.45 33.83
CA PHE A 870 -28.28 5.05 33.17
C PHE A 870 -27.81 3.69 33.67
N ILE A 871 -27.29 2.84 32.78
CA ILE A 871 -26.50 1.66 33.16
C ILE A 871 -25.02 1.99 32.99
N ARG A 872 -24.22 1.70 34.02
CA ARG A 872 -22.78 1.91 34.06
C ARG A 872 -22.05 0.61 34.38
N LEU A 873 -21.02 0.32 33.59
CA LEU A 873 -20.14 -0.82 33.80
C LEU A 873 -18.74 -0.28 34.15
N GLY A 874 -18.21 -0.63 35.33
CA GLY A 874 -16.97 -0.03 35.84
C GLY A 874 -15.69 -0.48 35.11
N SER A 875 -15.74 -1.62 34.42
CA SER A 875 -14.70 -2.18 33.55
C SER A 875 -15.18 -3.50 32.94
N VAL A 876 -15.06 -3.65 31.62
CA VAL A 876 -15.20 -4.95 30.92
C VAL A 876 -14.00 -5.10 29.99
N HIS A 877 -13.34 -6.26 29.96
CA HIS A 877 -12.10 -6.45 29.20
C HIS A 877 -12.29 -7.41 28.00
N TYR A 878 -11.85 -7.09 26.78
CA TYR A 878 -11.29 -5.81 26.26
C TYR A 878 -12.34 -5.01 25.46
N ALA A 879 -13.22 -5.69 24.73
CA ALA A 879 -14.36 -5.10 24.04
C ALA A 879 -15.66 -5.60 24.68
N ALA A 880 -16.69 -4.75 24.67
CA ALA A 880 -17.98 -5.05 25.28
C ALA A 880 -19.15 -4.46 24.49
N ASN A 881 -20.23 -5.23 24.33
CA ASN A 881 -21.53 -4.78 23.84
C ASN A 881 -22.58 -5.05 24.91
N VAL A 882 -23.48 -4.10 25.18
CA VAL A 882 -24.51 -4.18 26.22
C VAL A 882 -25.88 -3.98 25.60
N TRP A 883 -26.79 -4.91 25.85
CA TRP A 883 -28.18 -4.86 25.42
C TRP A 883 -29.15 -4.88 26.60
N LEU A 884 -30.27 -4.21 26.45
CA LEU A 884 -31.43 -4.32 27.34
C LEU A 884 -32.60 -4.89 26.53
N LYS A 885 -33.12 -6.06 26.92
CA LYS A 885 -34.19 -6.79 26.20
C LYS A 885 -33.90 -7.09 24.71
N GLY A 886 -32.64 -7.03 24.29
CA GLY A 886 -32.22 -7.20 22.89
C GLY A 886 -31.98 -5.92 22.10
N GLU A 887 -32.32 -4.74 22.64
CA GLU A 887 -31.92 -3.44 22.11
C GLU A 887 -30.49 -3.11 22.57
N LEU A 888 -29.62 -2.64 21.67
CA LEU A 888 -28.22 -2.30 22.02
C LEU A 888 -28.19 -0.91 22.67
N VAL A 889 -27.76 -0.83 23.93
CA VAL A 889 -27.82 0.41 24.73
C VAL A 889 -26.46 1.08 24.93
N THR A 890 -25.35 0.32 24.87
CA THR A 890 -23.98 0.89 24.85
C THR A 890 -22.95 -0.14 24.38
N SER A 891 -21.78 0.31 23.94
CA SER A 891 -20.62 -0.53 23.65
C SER A 891 -19.31 0.17 23.97
N HIS A 892 -18.24 -0.59 24.20
CA HIS A 892 -16.93 -0.07 24.61
C HIS A 892 -15.78 -0.91 24.06
N ARG A 893 -14.61 -0.28 23.88
CA ARG A 893 -13.32 -0.94 23.64
C ARG A 893 -12.25 -0.25 24.48
N GLY A 894 -11.67 -0.99 25.42
CA GLY A 894 -10.68 -0.47 26.36
C GLY A 894 -10.57 -1.37 27.59
N GLY A 895 -9.33 -1.65 28.02
CA GLY A 895 -9.10 -2.35 29.27
C GLY A 895 -9.21 -1.42 30.49
N ALA A 896 -9.86 -1.88 31.56
CA ALA A 896 -9.85 -1.23 32.88
C ALA A 896 -10.46 0.19 32.96
N LEU A 897 -11.24 0.62 31.97
CA LEU A 897 -11.99 1.89 31.98
C LEU A 897 -13.50 1.65 32.16
N PRO A 898 -14.22 2.59 32.82
CA PRO A 898 -15.67 2.54 32.90
C PRO A 898 -16.33 3.04 31.61
N PHE A 899 -17.58 2.65 31.40
CA PHE A 899 -18.46 3.19 30.36
C PHE A 899 -19.94 3.12 30.82
N GLN A 900 -20.82 3.84 30.13
CA GLN A 900 -22.25 3.87 30.44
C GLN A 900 -23.12 3.99 29.18
N GLY A 901 -24.43 3.91 29.38
CA GLY A 901 -25.45 4.26 28.38
C GLY A 901 -26.77 4.60 29.07
N GLU A 902 -27.54 5.52 28.49
CA GLU A 902 -28.90 5.78 28.95
C GLU A 902 -29.82 4.63 28.55
N VAL A 903 -30.73 4.25 29.46
CA VAL A 903 -31.69 3.15 29.28
C VAL A 903 -33.14 3.58 29.58
N THR A 904 -33.37 4.88 29.79
CA THR A 904 -34.66 5.48 30.19
C THR A 904 -35.86 5.02 29.34
N GLN A 905 -35.71 4.95 28.02
CA GLN A 905 -36.80 4.53 27.12
C GLN A 905 -36.91 2.99 27.02
N SER A 906 -35.78 2.30 27.16
CA SER A 906 -35.67 0.84 27.03
C SER A 906 -36.09 0.07 28.29
N VAL A 907 -36.19 0.71 29.46
CA VAL A 907 -36.54 0.09 30.75
C VAL A 907 -38.03 -0.25 30.88
N ASN A 908 -38.32 -1.42 31.45
CA ASN A 908 -39.66 -1.85 31.90
C ASN A 908 -39.87 -1.38 33.35
N TYR A 909 -40.61 -0.28 33.55
CA TYR A 909 -40.88 0.25 34.88
C TYR A 909 -42.01 -0.55 35.57
N GLY A 910 -41.70 -1.15 36.71
CA GLY A 910 -42.61 -2.05 37.44
C GLY A 910 -42.67 -3.49 36.91
N GLY A 911 -41.88 -3.83 35.89
CA GLY A 911 -41.77 -5.18 35.35
C GLY A 911 -40.33 -5.68 35.29
N GLU A 912 -40.15 -6.95 34.90
CA GLU A 912 -38.81 -7.52 34.74
C GLU A 912 -38.11 -6.92 33.52
N ASN A 913 -36.80 -6.76 33.64
CA ASN A 913 -35.85 -6.35 32.62
C ASN A 913 -34.75 -7.39 32.51
N ILE A 914 -34.21 -7.61 31.31
CA ILE A 914 -33.07 -8.51 31.09
C ILE A 914 -31.94 -7.71 30.43
N VAL A 915 -30.82 -7.54 31.13
CA VAL A 915 -29.58 -7.00 30.55
C VAL A 915 -28.71 -8.17 30.09
N THR A 916 -28.18 -8.06 28.87
CA THR A 916 -27.21 -8.99 28.28
C THR A 916 -25.92 -8.23 27.95
N VAL A 917 -24.75 -8.80 28.27
CA VAL A 917 -23.44 -8.23 27.97
C VAL A 917 -22.59 -9.27 27.24
N ALA A 918 -22.13 -8.95 26.03
CA ALA A 918 -21.09 -9.73 25.36
C ALA A 918 -19.73 -9.07 25.64
N ALA A 919 -18.76 -9.85 26.11
CA ALA A 919 -17.38 -9.41 26.35
C ALA A 919 -16.41 -10.20 25.47
N ASN A 920 -15.33 -9.58 25.01
CA ASN A 920 -14.31 -10.20 24.15
C ASN A 920 -12.90 -9.74 24.55
N ASN A 921 -12.04 -10.70 24.87
CA ASN A 921 -10.65 -10.51 25.33
C ASN A 921 -9.58 -10.72 24.24
N THR A 922 -9.96 -10.79 22.97
CA THR A 922 -9.00 -10.85 21.86
C THR A 922 -8.20 -9.55 21.76
N LEU A 923 -6.89 -9.66 22.02
CA LEU A 923 -5.92 -8.58 21.88
C LEU A 923 -5.29 -8.55 20.48
N SER A 924 -4.91 -7.36 20.01
CA SER A 924 -4.24 -7.12 18.72
C SER A 924 -3.04 -6.19 18.90
N GLN A 925 -2.32 -5.87 17.82
CA GLN A 925 -1.20 -4.91 17.88
C GLN A 925 -1.67 -3.47 18.18
N HIS A 926 -2.98 -3.20 18.09
CA HIS A 926 -3.61 -1.90 18.35
C HIS A 926 -4.38 -1.86 19.68
N THR A 927 -4.42 -2.95 20.45
CA THR A 927 -5.02 -2.94 21.80
C THR A 927 -3.99 -2.52 22.85
N ILE A 928 -4.46 -2.00 23.99
CA ILE A 928 -3.62 -1.68 25.15
C ILE A 928 -4.09 -2.55 26.33
N PRO A 929 -3.38 -3.64 26.69
CA PRO A 929 -2.09 -4.09 26.17
C PRO A 929 -2.16 -4.75 24.78
N GLN A 930 -1.00 -4.86 24.12
CA GLN A 930 -0.86 -5.45 22.79
C GLN A 930 -0.84 -6.99 22.84
N GLY A 931 -1.38 -7.61 21.78
CA GLY A 931 -1.31 -9.05 21.54
C GLY A 931 -1.33 -9.41 20.04
N THR A 932 -1.27 -10.69 19.74
CA THR A 932 -1.31 -11.20 18.36
C THR A 932 -2.01 -12.55 18.32
N VAL A 933 -2.95 -12.69 17.39
CA VAL A 933 -3.65 -13.94 17.08
C VAL A 933 -2.92 -14.61 15.91
N LEU A 934 -2.45 -15.85 16.09
CA LEU A 934 -1.71 -16.61 15.08
C LEU A 934 -2.40 -17.96 14.82
N HIS A 935 -3.20 -18.03 13.76
CA HIS A 935 -3.70 -19.32 13.25
C HIS A 935 -2.51 -20.14 12.70
N THR A 936 -2.41 -21.42 13.06
CA THR A 936 -1.29 -22.28 12.64
C THR A 936 -1.74 -23.43 11.75
N ASN A 937 -1.45 -23.32 10.46
CA ASN A 937 -1.72 -24.35 9.44
C ASN A 937 -0.82 -25.60 9.58
N ASN A 938 -0.01 -25.71 10.65
CA ASN A 938 0.86 -26.86 10.92
C ASN A 938 0.12 -28.00 11.63
N THR A 939 -0.71 -28.72 10.86
CA THR A 939 -1.51 -29.88 11.29
C THR A 939 -0.67 -31.08 11.77
N ASN A 940 0.63 -31.11 11.48
CA ASN A 940 1.55 -32.13 12.00
C ASN A 940 1.94 -31.91 13.47
N ARG A 941 1.63 -30.74 14.05
CA ARG A 941 1.97 -30.38 15.45
C ARG A 941 0.77 -29.90 16.26
N TYR A 942 -0.25 -29.35 15.61
CA TYR A 942 -1.45 -28.79 16.23
C TYR A 942 -2.72 -29.35 15.56
N PRO A 943 -3.88 -29.34 16.23
CA PRO A 943 -5.15 -29.63 15.59
C PRO A 943 -5.43 -28.73 14.37
N LEU A 944 -6.36 -29.14 13.51
CA LEU A 944 -6.94 -28.26 12.50
C LEU A 944 -7.53 -27.01 13.18
N ASP A 945 -7.41 -25.86 12.52
CA ASP A 945 -7.89 -24.55 12.97
C ASP A 945 -7.35 -24.07 14.34
N TYR A 946 -6.29 -24.71 14.85
CA TYR A 946 -5.68 -24.32 16.12
C TYR A 946 -5.10 -22.90 16.04
N THR A 947 -5.49 -22.08 17.01
CA THR A 947 -5.14 -20.66 17.07
C THR A 947 -4.25 -20.41 18.28
N LYS A 948 -3.02 -19.95 18.04
CA LYS A 948 -2.09 -19.56 19.08
C LYS A 948 -2.27 -18.08 19.39
N TYR A 949 -2.69 -17.78 20.61
CA TYR A 949 -2.67 -16.42 21.15
C TYR A 949 -1.29 -16.11 21.73
N SER A 950 -0.79 -14.90 21.47
CA SER A 950 0.47 -14.40 22.00
C SER A 950 0.23 -13.01 22.59
N ILE A 951 0.55 -12.83 23.86
CA ILE A 951 0.45 -11.54 24.54
C ILE A 951 1.86 -10.97 24.77
N VAL A 952 1.99 -9.64 24.75
CA VAL A 952 3.25 -8.93 25.03
C VAL A 952 3.53 -8.74 26.54
N PRO A 953 2.55 -8.39 27.41
CA PRO A 953 2.85 -8.18 28.83
C PRO A 953 3.07 -9.48 29.62
N ASP A 954 3.89 -9.38 30.66
CA ASP A 954 4.15 -10.46 31.64
C ASP A 954 3.05 -10.53 32.72
N TYR A 955 1.79 -10.60 32.29
CA TYR A 955 0.64 -10.88 33.14
C TYR A 955 -0.47 -11.61 32.37
N PHE A 956 -1.29 -12.38 33.07
CA PHE A 956 -2.34 -13.18 32.45
C PHE A 956 -3.50 -12.30 31.92
N ASN A 957 -4.07 -12.68 30.77
CA ASN A 957 -5.13 -11.94 30.07
C ASN A 957 -6.52 -12.13 30.71
N TYR A 958 -6.66 -11.67 31.95
CA TYR A 958 -7.91 -11.77 32.72
C TYR A 958 -9.06 -11.03 32.03
N ALA A 959 -10.18 -11.73 31.86
CA ALA A 959 -11.28 -11.34 30.98
C ALA A 959 -12.64 -11.39 31.70
N GLY A 960 -13.61 -10.63 31.22
CA GLY A 960 -14.93 -10.50 31.85
C GLY A 960 -15.21 -9.11 32.42
N ILE A 961 -16.11 -9.04 33.40
CA ILE A 961 -16.61 -7.80 34.01
C ILE A 961 -15.88 -7.57 35.34
N HIS A 962 -14.81 -6.79 35.31
CA HIS A 962 -13.82 -6.69 36.41
C HIS A 962 -14.18 -5.70 37.53
N ARG A 963 -15.18 -4.83 37.33
CA ARG A 963 -15.62 -3.82 38.30
C ARG A 963 -17.15 -3.71 38.30
N PRO A 964 -17.75 -3.13 39.37
CA PRO A 964 -19.19 -3.10 39.56
C PRO A 964 -20.02 -2.67 38.35
N VAL A 965 -21.19 -3.27 38.22
CA VAL A 965 -22.25 -2.82 37.30
C VAL A 965 -23.35 -2.17 38.13
N VAL A 966 -23.70 -0.93 37.81
CA VAL A 966 -24.74 -0.18 38.54
C VAL A 966 -25.73 0.45 37.58
N LEU A 967 -26.98 0.52 38.00
CA LEU A 967 -27.96 1.48 37.49
C LEU A 967 -27.89 2.72 38.37
N TYR A 968 -28.07 3.91 37.79
CA TYR A 968 -28.30 5.12 38.57
C TYR A 968 -29.33 6.03 37.91
N THR A 969 -30.00 6.85 38.72
CA THR A 969 -31.02 7.81 38.26
C THR A 969 -30.52 9.25 38.34
N VAL A 970 -31.05 10.11 37.47
CA VAL A 970 -30.86 11.56 37.53
C VAL A 970 -32.14 12.29 37.08
N PRO A 971 -32.38 13.54 37.52
CA PRO A 971 -33.45 14.36 36.95
C PRO A 971 -33.17 14.69 35.47
N GLN A 972 -34.18 15.18 34.76
CA GLN A 972 -34.07 15.51 33.32
C GLN A 972 -32.91 16.45 32.98
N THR A 973 -32.66 17.42 33.86
CA THR A 973 -31.47 18.29 33.85
C THR A 973 -30.60 17.89 35.03
N PHE A 974 -29.32 17.62 34.82
CA PHE A 974 -28.41 17.12 35.86
C PHE A 974 -26.99 17.68 35.72
N ILE A 975 -26.24 17.70 36.85
CA ILE A 975 -24.81 18.04 36.84
C ILE A 975 -24.06 16.87 36.19
N ASP A 976 -23.41 17.18 35.07
CA ASP A 976 -22.86 16.24 34.11
C ASP A 976 -21.39 15.97 34.45
N ASP A 977 -20.53 16.96 34.30
CA ASP A 977 -19.13 16.92 34.75
C ASP A 977 -18.79 18.06 35.72
N ILE A 978 -17.74 17.86 36.52
CA ILE A 978 -17.15 18.92 37.34
C ILE A 978 -15.62 18.82 37.29
N ILE A 979 -15.00 19.73 36.55
CA ILE A 979 -13.55 19.85 36.44
C ILE A 979 -13.07 20.78 37.57
N VAL A 980 -12.02 20.38 38.27
CA VAL A 980 -11.35 21.19 39.30
C VAL A 980 -9.85 21.19 39.09
N HIS A 981 -9.26 22.38 39.11
CA HIS A 981 -7.82 22.59 39.17
C HIS A 981 -7.49 23.35 40.44
N THR A 982 -6.43 22.93 41.13
CA THR A 982 -5.99 23.55 42.38
C THR A 982 -4.58 24.09 42.26
N ASP A 983 -4.32 25.19 42.96
CA ASP A 983 -3.05 25.93 42.94
C ASP A 983 -2.78 26.53 44.33
N ILE A 984 -1.55 26.99 44.58
CA ILE A 984 -1.07 27.43 45.89
C ILE A 984 -0.35 28.77 45.77
N ASN A 985 -0.85 29.79 46.49
CA ASN A 985 -0.24 31.11 46.60
C ASN A 985 0.17 31.38 48.06
N ASP A 986 1.44 31.16 48.38
CA ASP A 986 2.00 31.12 49.74
C ASP A 986 1.21 30.19 50.68
N THR A 987 0.39 30.74 51.59
CA THR A 987 -0.48 29.96 52.50
C THR A 987 -1.92 29.84 52.02
N THR A 988 -2.27 30.50 50.90
CA THR A 988 -3.62 30.50 50.34
C THR A 988 -3.77 29.39 49.31
N GLY A 989 -4.71 28.48 49.54
CA GLY A 989 -5.15 27.52 48.54
C GLY A 989 -6.09 28.19 47.53
N VAL A 990 -5.97 27.83 46.26
CA VAL A 990 -6.82 28.29 45.16
C VAL A 990 -7.51 27.07 44.54
N VAL A 991 -8.80 27.18 44.26
CA VAL A 991 -9.60 26.13 43.62
C VAL A 991 -10.39 26.73 42.46
N HIS A 992 -9.91 26.50 41.25
CA HIS A 992 -10.64 26.81 40.02
C HIS A 992 -11.63 25.68 39.73
N TYR A 993 -12.88 26.01 39.41
CA TYR A 993 -13.91 25.02 39.09
C TYR A 993 -14.64 25.36 37.80
N THR A 994 -15.06 24.31 37.09
CA THR A 994 -15.95 24.36 35.93
C THR A 994 -17.00 23.27 36.07
N VAL A 995 -18.28 23.63 36.05
CA VAL A 995 -19.45 22.74 36.17
C VAL A 995 -20.14 22.64 34.82
N SER A 996 -20.23 21.42 34.28
CA SER A 996 -21.03 21.08 33.09
C SER A 996 -22.38 20.51 33.53
N TYR A 997 -23.41 20.70 32.71
CA TYR A 997 -24.76 20.20 33.00
C TYR A 997 -25.49 19.78 31.72
N ASN A 998 -26.22 18.67 31.80
CA ASN A 998 -27.06 18.11 30.75
C ASN A 998 -28.47 18.69 30.91
N VAL A 999 -29.16 19.04 29.81
CA VAL A 999 -30.48 19.71 29.83
C VAL A 999 -31.48 18.90 29.02
N GLY A 1000 -32.65 18.60 29.60
CA GLY A 1000 -33.75 17.93 28.89
C GLY A 1000 -34.44 18.83 27.84
N GLU A 1001 -35.36 18.26 27.07
CA GLU A 1001 -36.01 18.89 25.90
C GLU A 1001 -36.71 20.25 26.15
N TYR A 1002 -36.98 20.58 27.42
CA TYR A 1002 -37.58 21.86 27.82
C TYR A 1002 -36.48 22.85 28.21
N GLY A 1003 -35.89 23.51 27.21
CA GLY A 1003 -34.90 24.57 27.41
C GLY A 1003 -35.46 25.76 28.20
N VAL A 1004 -34.81 26.11 29.31
CA VAL A 1004 -35.20 27.22 30.20
C VAL A 1004 -33.99 28.10 30.51
N VAL A 1005 -34.28 29.38 30.78
CA VAL A 1005 -33.33 30.49 30.97
C VAL A 1005 -32.55 30.39 32.28
N ASP A 1006 -31.23 30.66 32.18
CA ASP A 1006 -30.28 31.08 33.23
C ASP A 1006 -30.22 30.22 34.54
N PRO A 1007 -29.32 29.22 34.62
CA PRO A 1007 -29.26 28.30 35.76
C PRO A 1007 -28.58 28.89 37.01
N ALA A 1008 -29.29 28.85 38.14
CA ALA A 1008 -28.73 29.22 39.44
C ALA A 1008 -27.82 28.11 39.99
N CYS A 1009 -26.54 28.16 39.61
CA CYS A 1009 -25.47 27.30 40.16
C CYS A 1009 -24.79 27.97 41.37
N HIS A 1010 -24.74 27.27 42.51
CA HIS A 1010 -24.01 27.66 43.71
C HIS A 1010 -22.99 26.58 44.07
N VAL A 1011 -21.80 27.00 44.49
CA VAL A 1011 -20.68 26.10 44.80
C VAL A 1011 -20.15 26.42 46.20
N GLU A 1012 -20.16 25.42 47.07
CA GLU A 1012 -19.64 25.47 48.43
C GLU A 1012 -18.37 24.61 48.52
N LEU A 1013 -17.31 25.12 49.14
CA LEU A 1013 -16.15 24.32 49.50
C LEU A 1013 -16.14 24.09 51.01
N LEU A 1014 -16.22 22.84 51.42
CA LEU A 1014 -16.27 22.39 52.81
C LEU A 1014 -14.94 21.76 53.23
N ASP A 1015 -14.55 21.95 54.48
CA ASP A 1015 -13.39 21.28 55.08
C ASP A 1015 -13.70 19.83 55.51
N HIS A 1016 -12.75 19.15 56.18
CA HIS A 1016 -12.95 17.77 56.65
C HIS A 1016 -14.01 17.61 57.78
N GLN A 1017 -14.52 18.71 58.32
CA GLN A 1017 -15.53 18.77 59.38
C GLN A 1017 -16.91 19.16 58.81
N GLY A 1018 -17.00 19.45 57.51
CA GLY A 1018 -18.19 19.93 56.84
C GLY A 1018 -18.40 21.44 56.95
N VAL A 1019 -17.41 22.20 57.46
CA VAL A 1019 -17.48 23.65 57.61
C VAL A 1019 -17.15 24.32 56.28
N MET A 1020 -18.01 25.21 55.80
CA MET A 1020 -17.78 25.98 54.57
C MET A 1020 -16.62 26.97 54.77
N VAL A 1021 -15.56 26.81 53.96
CA VAL A 1021 -14.35 27.66 53.97
C VAL A 1021 -14.32 28.67 52.83
N SER A 1022 -15.08 28.44 51.76
CA SER A 1022 -15.16 29.33 50.59
C SER A 1022 -16.44 28.99 49.79
N ASN A 1023 -16.98 29.95 49.04
CA ASN A 1023 -18.12 29.71 48.16
C ASN A 1023 -18.11 30.60 46.90
N GLY A 1024 -18.93 30.21 45.92
CA GLY A 1024 -19.03 30.86 44.60
C GLY A 1024 -20.39 30.65 43.94
N THR A 1025 -20.63 31.35 42.84
CA THR A 1025 -21.88 31.33 42.07
C THR A 1025 -21.58 31.35 40.58
N GLY A 1026 -22.41 30.68 39.79
CA GLY A 1026 -22.18 30.47 38.36
C GLY A 1026 -21.37 29.21 38.07
N LEU A 1027 -21.36 28.82 36.79
CA LEU A 1027 -20.82 27.53 36.31
C LEU A 1027 -19.29 27.45 36.30
N VAL A 1028 -18.60 28.59 36.18
CA VAL A 1028 -17.15 28.71 36.21
C VAL A 1028 -16.77 29.71 37.28
N GLY A 1029 -15.78 29.39 38.11
CA GLY A 1029 -15.35 30.27 39.19
C GLY A 1029 -14.01 29.91 39.80
N THR A 1030 -13.61 30.68 40.81
CA THR A 1030 -12.36 30.45 41.56
C THR A 1030 -12.61 30.76 43.03
N LEU A 1031 -12.31 29.79 43.87
CA LEU A 1031 -12.43 29.87 45.32
C LEU A 1031 -11.06 30.05 45.95
N TYR A 1032 -10.98 30.84 47.01
CA TYR A 1032 -9.76 31.11 47.75
C TYR A 1032 -9.91 30.65 49.20
N ILE A 1033 -8.89 29.99 49.75
CA ILE A 1033 -8.84 29.46 51.11
C ILE A 1033 -7.59 30.00 51.80
N PRO A 1034 -7.68 31.07 52.60
CA PRO A 1034 -6.57 31.54 53.43
C PRO A 1034 -6.14 30.49 54.45
N GLU A 1035 -4.83 30.37 54.72
CA GLU A 1035 -4.24 29.37 55.64
C GLU A 1035 -4.71 27.92 55.37
N ALA A 1036 -4.61 27.51 54.10
CA ALA A 1036 -5.13 26.24 53.62
C ALA A 1036 -4.42 24.99 54.17
N ASN A 1037 -5.17 23.91 54.32
CA ASN A 1037 -4.65 22.61 54.72
C ASN A 1037 -4.29 21.78 53.48
N PHE A 1038 -3.07 21.96 52.95
CA PHE A 1038 -2.62 21.26 51.75
C PHE A 1038 -2.64 19.72 51.90
N TRP A 1039 -2.84 19.04 50.77
CA TRP A 1039 -2.78 17.59 50.66
C TRP A 1039 -1.32 17.13 50.69
N TRP A 1040 -0.99 16.32 51.68
CA TRP A 1040 0.37 15.81 51.86
C TRP A 1040 0.42 14.29 51.70
N PRO A 1041 1.34 13.73 50.91
CA PRO A 1041 1.58 12.29 50.86
C PRO A 1041 1.83 11.69 52.24
N ARG A 1042 1.46 10.42 52.44
CA ARG A 1042 1.73 9.69 53.70
C ARG A 1042 3.22 9.80 54.06
N LEU A 1043 3.49 10.05 55.34
CA LEU A 1043 4.82 10.31 55.93
C LEU A 1043 5.45 11.69 55.67
N THR A 1044 4.82 12.60 54.91
CA THR A 1044 5.40 13.95 54.65
C THR A 1044 4.90 15.05 55.57
N HIS A 1045 3.78 14.85 56.27
CA HIS A 1045 3.15 15.82 57.17
C HIS A 1045 2.44 15.12 58.34
N SER A 1046 2.12 15.87 59.40
CA SER A 1046 1.38 15.37 60.58
C SER A 1046 -0.08 15.01 60.27
N ARG A 1047 -0.66 15.66 59.27
CA ARG A 1047 -1.98 15.36 58.69
C ARG A 1047 -1.82 15.06 57.18
N PRO A 1048 -1.47 13.82 56.80
CA PRO A 1048 -1.37 13.43 55.40
C PRO A 1048 -2.75 13.10 54.82
N GLY A 1049 -2.92 13.24 53.51
CA GLY A 1049 -4.15 12.90 52.81
C GLY A 1049 -5.34 13.81 53.13
N TYR A 1050 -5.09 15.07 53.53
CA TYR A 1050 -6.16 16.04 53.81
C TYR A 1050 -6.98 16.32 52.53
N LEU A 1051 -8.30 16.26 52.64
CA LEU A 1051 -9.23 16.53 51.53
C LEU A 1051 -10.26 17.58 51.95
N TYR A 1052 -10.63 18.43 50.99
CA TYR A 1052 -11.81 19.30 51.05
C TYR A 1052 -12.96 18.63 50.27
N THR A 1053 -14.19 19.08 50.46
CA THR A 1053 -15.35 18.63 49.69
C THR A 1053 -15.95 19.81 48.93
N LEU A 1054 -15.94 19.75 47.59
CA LEU A 1054 -16.72 20.68 46.78
C LEU A 1054 -18.15 20.13 46.65
N LYS A 1055 -19.12 20.92 47.07
CA LYS A 1055 -20.56 20.66 46.97
C LYS A 1055 -21.14 21.65 45.97
N VAL A 1056 -21.67 21.13 44.87
CA VAL A 1056 -22.31 21.91 43.80
C VAL A 1056 -23.82 21.72 43.90
N THR A 1057 -24.54 22.84 43.96
CA THR A 1057 -26.00 22.91 44.01
C THR A 1057 -26.51 23.68 42.79
N HIS A 1058 -27.27 23.03 41.90
CA HIS A 1058 -27.81 23.62 40.68
C HIS A 1058 -29.34 23.63 40.71
N CYS A 1059 -29.95 24.80 40.88
CA CYS A 1059 -31.39 24.97 40.96
C CYS A 1059 -31.99 25.50 39.64
N LEU A 1060 -33.10 24.90 39.20
CA LEU A 1060 -33.91 25.42 38.09
C LEU A 1060 -35.03 26.34 38.59
N ILE A 1061 -35.17 27.51 37.98
CA ILE A 1061 -36.30 28.42 38.22
C ILE A 1061 -37.47 27.97 37.33
N SER A 1062 -38.35 27.15 37.90
CA SER A 1062 -39.60 26.72 37.25
C SER A 1062 -40.77 27.64 37.62
N LEU A 1063 -41.73 27.80 36.70
CA LEU A 1063 -43.01 28.48 36.95
C LEU A 1063 -44.02 27.63 37.76
N VAL A 1064 -43.54 26.57 38.43
CA VAL A 1064 -44.33 25.59 39.20
C VAL A 1064 -43.71 25.47 40.61
N PRO A 1065 -44.49 25.35 41.72
CA PRO A 1065 -44.00 25.58 43.09
C PRO A 1065 -42.98 24.59 43.69
N SER A 1066 -42.36 23.73 42.88
CA SER A 1066 -41.37 22.74 43.33
C SER A 1066 -40.00 23.05 42.74
N THR A 1067 -39.15 23.73 43.52
CA THR A 1067 -37.76 24.01 43.14
C THR A 1067 -36.95 22.73 43.10
N LEU A 1068 -36.64 22.24 41.89
CA LEU A 1068 -35.75 21.10 41.71
C LEU A 1068 -34.30 21.61 41.67
N CYS A 1069 -33.56 21.26 42.73
CA CYS A 1069 -32.13 21.55 42.86
C CYS A 1069 -31.33 20.24 42.84
N ASN A 1070 -30.45 20.08 41.85
CA ASN A 1070 -29.46 19.00 41.84
C ASN A 1070 -28.40 19.29 42.90
N VAL A 1071 -28.03 18.29 43.70
CA VAL A 1071 -26.91 18.37 44.65
C VAL A 1071 -25.91 17.26 44.34
N LEU A 1072 -24.64 17.64 44.15
CA LEU A 1072 -23.53 16.71 43.94
C LEU A 1072 -22.31 17.12 44.75
N SER A 1073 -21.74 16.17 45.51
CA SER A 1073 -20.59 16.41 46.39
C SER A 1073 -19.43 15.44 46.14
N PHE A 1074 -18.24 15.99 45.93
CA PHE A 1074 -17.01 15.24 45.67
C PHE A 1074 -15.83 15.85 46.42
N HIS A 1075 -14.79 15.04 46.62
CA HIS A 1075 -13.61 15.48 47.36
C HIS A 1075 -12.56 16.04 46.40
N THR A 1076 -11.97 17.17 46.78
CA THR A 1076 -10.86 17.81 46.06
C THR A 1076 -9.64 17.94 46.98
N LEU A 1077 -8.46 18.07 46.38
CA LEU A 1077 -7.18 18.15 47.05
C LEU A 1077 -6.41 19.39 46.56
N LEU A 1078 -5.72 20.05 47.49
CA LEU A 1078 -4.80 21.15 47.20
C LEU A 1078 -3.38 20.58 47.22
N SER A 1079 -2.78 20.30 46.05
CA SER A 1079 -1.46 19.65 45.93
C SER A 1079 -0.33 20.62 45.61
#